data_AF-A0AAE0L3Z7-F1
#
_entry.id   AF-A0AAE0L3Z7-F1
#
_cell.length_a   1.000
_cell.length_b   1.000
_cell.length_c   1.000
_cell.angle_alpha   90.00
_cell.angle_beta   90.00
_cell.angle_gamma   90.00
#
_symmetry.space_group_name_H-M   'P 1'
#
loop_
_entity.id
_entity.type
_entity.pdbx_description
1 polymer ?
#
loop_
_entity_poly.entity_id
_entity_poly.type
_entity_poly.pdbx_seq_one_letter_code
_entity_poly.pdbx_strand_id
1 'polypeptide(L)'
;MVSGALQDDPSGFKEEMFVARGSALNLLGIIATSQGPGAAEAAADDKSSRKRKTSARIAKKKSNCAGGSILAYLAQLQMPPSGADPAGREVSLYYGVMMAYGGCSKYLATQPESTISTFVRSRVLPLFDTFTSPYLMACANWVLGELAGVLKGSVANMVHPALLRTLAAPDTEDTSWQPVRSSAAGALTRLLQESCWPKDWSPLLMTAVAGCSAEDEEEAIRAFGAPAVGRMEMPPTPQPPAVERAFAAVAAFVQVLEDAAEEPDGMEDDSKARPASARSLAGTPGAVPPSHLLAAPVARLLGRAWLASEWGVPQLEGAPPPSCLPECSKFLALLLQATMDPASDFNLGAGAAPLVNCYAGLLAEWPAYEEEEDEAALLALDTILDLSLCATQEHMVLGAPMEGILAFLIGTMQSASSEPASRACFRVHRILEHLTTNASIVPMAAADAAAVSTSCAACGRLQGLECNEEGALPPLAAPLCLAVAAGVSRQPEAVIPALHAGNGVTDWVKALRDVLAAGKLGMVSELRVAACSLARLLQALGGTGSTELRVSVMEAVLTALVQVRKQRQEQDLDVAESDVEEEDEEDDDEGVDSSEEEEEEEEETEEQFLARYAEAAKELEEGLEDHDNGEVDEPDTELSLGGLFSGKNGEPVITDEHAMDPAMASIFLAWLQAHASSSDHTALSAVLQARPVPGLVHISKLSEFVATFTTPQQ
;
A
#
# COMPACT_ATOMS: atom_id res chain seq x y z
N MET A 1 -49.21 -54.69 7.00
CA MET A 1 -48.26 -53.92 6.16
C MET A 1 -48.98 -52.74 5.52
N VAL A 2 -49.27 -51.68 6.26
CA VAL A 2 -49.37 -50.29 5.77
C VAL A 2 -49.19 -49.42 7.02
N SER A 3 -47.93 -49.16 7.35
CA SER A 3 -47.50 -48.20 8.36
C SER A 3 -46.14 -47.73 7.85
N GLY A 4 -46.08 -46.57 7.22
CA GLY A 4 -44.84 -46.12 6.57
C GLY A 4 -44.98 -44.99 5.55
N ALA A 5 -45.89 -44.04 5.75
CA ALA A 5 -45.90 -42.79 4.98
C ALA A 5 -46.61 -41.72 5.81
N LEU A 6 -45.85 -40.99 6.63
CA LEU A 6 -46.12 -39.64 7.18
C LEU A 6 -45.05 -39.36 8.26
N GLN A 7 -43.81 -39.21 7.81
CA GLN A 7 -42.80 -38.37 8.47
C GLN A 7 -42.32 -37.42 7.37
N ASP A 8 -43.18 -36.46 7.04
CA ASP A 8 -42.76 -35.31 6.24
C ASP A 8 -41.94 -34.41 7.15
N ASP A 9 -40.69 -34.19 6.78
CA ASP A 9 -39.84 -33.18 7.38
C ASP A 9 -40.48 -31.78 7.14
N PRO A 10 -40.97 -31.09 8.19
CA PRO A 10 -41.66 -29.81 8.07
C PRO A 10 -40.71 -28.67 7.65
N SER A 11 -39.41 -28.92 7.57
CA SER A 11 -38.40 -27.98 7.10
C SER A 11 -38.57 -27.67 5.59
N GLY A 12 -39.10 -28.62 4.81
CA GLY A 12 -39.33 -28.48 3.37
C GLY A 12 -38.05 -28.29 2.55
N PHE A 13 -36.85 -28.56 3.06
CA PHE A 13 -35.59 -28.33 2.36
C PHE A 13 -35.19 -29.45 1.39
N LYS A 14 -36.14 -29.97 0.59
CA LYS A 14 -35.81 -30.82 -0.56
C LYS A 14 -35.36 -29.95 -1.73
N GLU A 15 -34.19 -30.23 -2.30
CA GLU A 15 -33.67 -29.51 -3.49
C GLU A 15 -34.67 -29.45 -4.65
N GLU A 16 -35.47 -30.50 -4.80
CA GLU A 16 -36.56 -30.64 -5.77
C GLU A 16 -37.61 -29.52 -5.68
N MET A 17 -37.72 -28.83 -4.53
CA MET A 17 -38.69 -27.76 -4.31
C MET A 17 -38.15 -26.34 -4.55
N PHE A 18 -36.85 -26.14 -4.84
CA PHE A 18 -36.31 -24.79 -5.09
C PHE A 18 -36.94 -24.12 -6.32
N VAL A 19 -37.07 -24.84 -7.43
CA VAL A 19 -37.68 -24.33 -8.67
C VAL A 19 -39.17 -24.01 -8.45
N ALA A 20 -39.88 -24.89 -7.74
CA ALA A 20 -41.29 -24.69 -7.41
C ALA A 20 -41.49 -23.47 -6.49
N ARG A 21 -40.61 -23.28 -5.50
CA ARG A 21 -40.61 -22.11 -4.60
C ARG A 21 -40.35 -20.82 -5.36
N GLY A 22 -39.33 -20.77 -6.21
CA GLY A 22 -39.04 -19.60 -7.05
C GLY A 22 -40.21 -19.24 -7.97
N SER A 23 -40.83 -20.25 -8.60
CA SER A 23 -42.02 -20.06 -9.43
C SER A 23 -43.22 -19.52 -8.63
N ALA A 24 -43.45 -20.04 -7.43
CA ALA A 24 -44.52 -19.59 -6.53
C ALA A 24 -44.31 -18.14 -6.07
N LEU A 25 -43.07 -17.76 -5.74
CA LEU A 25 -42.72 -16.38 -5.36
C LEU A 25 -42.92 -15.40 -6.53
N ASN A 26 -42.49 -15.78 -7.72
CA ASN A 26 -42.69 -14.97 -8.92
C ASN A 26 -44.17 -14.77 -9.21
N LEU A 27 -44.98 -15.83 -9.12
CA LEU A 27 -46.42 -15.76 -9.29
C LEU A 27 -47.06 -14.86 -8.22
N LEU A 28 -46.64 -14.98 -6.97
CA LEU A 28 -47.12 -14.16 -5.86
C LEU A 28 -46.78 -12.67 -6.06
N GLY A 29 -45.59 -12.35 -6.56
CA GLY A 29 -45.20 -10.99 -6.95
C GLY A 29 -46.05 -10.42 -8.09
N ILE A 30 -46.35 -11.24 -9.11
CA ILE A 30 -47.25 -10.87 -10.21
C ILE A 30 -48.67 -10.62 -9.69
N ILE A 31 -49.20 -11.52 -8.85
CA ILE A 31 -50.54 -11.35 -8.26
C ILE A 31 -50.58 -10.07 -7.42
N ALA A 32 -49.58 -9.84 -6.57
CA ALA A 32 -49.52 -8.68 -5.70
C ALA A 32 -49.52 -7.35 -6.47
N THR A 33 -48.87 -7.31 -7.63
CA THR A 33 -48.79 -6.13 -8.52
C THR A 33 -49.92 -6.07 -9.55
N SER A 34 -50.66 -7.15 -9.75
CA SER A 34 -51.80 -7.19 -10.68
C SER A 34 -52.96 -6.33 -10.18
N GLN A 35 -53.50 -5.50 -11.08
CA GLN A 35 -54.75 -4.79 -10.84
C GLN A 35 -55.88 -5.82 -10.98
N GLY A 36 -56.70 -5.98 -9.93
CA GLY A 36 -57.76 -6.98 -9.91
C GLY A 36 -58.82 -6.75 -11.02
N PRO A 37 -59.66 -7.77 -11.31
CA PRO A 37 -60.62 -7.74 -12.42
C PRO A 37 -61.63 -6.58 -12.41
N GLY A 38 -61.80 -5.88 -11.29
CA GLY A 38 -62.73 -4.76 -11.15
C GLY A 38 -62.26 -3.40 -11.69
N ALA A 39 -61.03 -3.28 -12.21
CA ALA A 39 -60.55 -2.03 -12.81
C ALA A 39 -60.91 -1.89 -14.29
N ALA A 40 -61.01 -3.00 -15.03
CA ALA A 40 -61.30 -2.99 -16.47
C ALA A 40 -62.80 -2.79 -16.77
N GLU A 41 -63.71 -3.33 -15.96
CA GLU A 41 -65.16 -3.16 -16.18
C GLU A 41 -65.68 -1.76 -15.82
N ALA A 42 -65.00 -1.05 -14.91
CA ALA A 42 -65.38 0.33 -14.55
C ALA A 42 -65.06 1.36 -15.64
N ALA A 43 -64.31 1.00 -16.69
CA ALA A 43 -63.98 1.88 -17.81
C ALA A 43 -65.01 1.82 -18.96
N ALA A 44 -65.89 0.81 -18.97
CA ALA A 44 -66.81 0.57 -20.09
C ALA A 44 -68.20 1.20 -19.93
N ASP A 45 -68.64 1.56 -18.72
CA ASP A 45 -70.05 1.90 -18.47
C ASP A 45 -70.36 3.39 -18.20
N ASP A 46 -69.39 4.32 -18.33
CA ASP A 46 -69.64 5.75 -18.08
C ASP A 46 -69.87 6.56 -19.37
N LYS A 47 -70.86 6.13 -20.17
CA LYS A 47 -71.44 6.94 -21.26
C LYS A 47 -72.97 6.92 -21.22
N SER A 48 -73.61 7.37 -20.14
CA SER A 48 -74.87 8.13 -20.29
C SER A 48 -75.34 8.88 -19.04
N SER A 49 -75.61 10.16 -19.25
CA SER A 49 -76.69 10.96 -18.67
C SER A 49 -76.47 11.83 -17.40
N ARG A 50 -76.42 13.14 -17.68
CA ARG A 50 -77.23 14.24 -17.10
C ARG A 50 -77.04 14.70 -15.63
N LYS A 51 -76.42 15.89 -15.54
CA LYS A 51 -76.89 17.14 -14.89
C LYS A 51 -77.36 17.12 -13.41
N ARG A 52 -76.64 17.95 -12.64
CA ARG A 52 -76.98 18.78 -11.46
C ARG A 52 -76.62 18.24 -10.05
N LYS A 53 -75.64 18.94 -9.47
CA LYS A 53 -75.54 19.51 -8.10
C LYS A 53 -75.95 18.58 -6.93
N THR A 54 -74.99 18.24 -6.07
CA THR A 54 -74.90 18.56 -4.63
C THR A 54 -74.00 17.53 -3.92
N SER A 55 -73.18 18.03 -3.00
CA SER A 55 -72.25 17.41 -2.05
C SER A 55 -72.41 15.92 -1.74
N ALA A 56 -71.36 15.11 -1.99
CA ALA A 56 -71.11 13.86 -1.26
C ALA A 56 -69.64 13.42 -1.37
N ARG A 57 -69.09 13.00 -0.22
CA ARG A 57 -67.74 12.51 0.08
C ARG A 57 -66.98 11.86 -1.10
N ILE A 58 -65.80 12.39 -1.41
CA ILE A 58 -64.75 11.66 -2.13
C ILE A 58 -64.15 10.63 -1.17
N ALA A 59 -64.76 9.45 -1.11
CA ALA A 59 -64.08 8.27 -0.59
C ALA A 59 -62.99 7.89 -1.59
N LYS A 60 -61.72 7.91 -1.15
CA LYS A 60 -60.59 7.34 -1.90
C LYS A 60 -60.96 5.93 -2.34
N LYS A 61 -61.24 5.74 -3.62
CA LYS A 61 -61.41 4.42 -4.26
C LYS A 61 -60.03 3.76 -4.20
N LYS A 62 -59.74 3.02 -3.12
CA LYS A 62 -58.57 2.14 -3.04
C LYS A 62 -58.70 1.17 -4.20
N SER A 63 -57.80 1.27 -5.17
CA SER A 63 -57.55 0.19 -6.13
C SER A 63 -57.38 -1.10 -5.32
N ASN A 64 -58.32 -2.04 -5.47
CA ASN A 64 -58.23 -3.37 -4.88
C ASN A 64 -57.18 -4.17 -5.67
N CYS A 65 -55.91 -3.84 -5.45
CA CYS A 65 -54.81 -4.73 -5.83
C CYS A 65 -54.79 -5.92 -4.87
N ALA A 66 -54.50 -7.11 -5.39
CA ALA A 66 -54.45 -8.31 -4.57
C ALA A 66 -53.32 -8.22 -3.51
N GLY A 67 -52.28 -7.41 -3.75
CA GLY A 67 -51.17 -7.18 -2.82
C GLY A 67 -51.62 -6.72 -1.43
N GLY A 68 -52.57 -5.79 -1.33
CA GLY A 68 -53.09 -5.33 -0.03
C GLY A 68 -53.79 -6.44 0.77
N SER A 69 -54.45 -7.37 0.09
CA SER A 69 -55.13 -8.51 0.73
C SER A 69 -54.13 -9.59 1.17
N ILE A 70 -53.09 -9.84 0.36
CA ILE A 70 -51.99 -10.74 0.69
C ILE A 70 -51.28 -10.25 1.96
N LEU A 71 -50.90 -8.96 2.02
CA LEU A 71 -50.24 -8.40 3.20
C LEU A 71 -51.13 -8.47 4.45
N ALA A 72 -52.44 -8.21 4.30
CA ALA A 72 -53.38 -8.29 5.41
C ALA A 72 -53.56 -9.72 5.94
N TYR A 73 -53.49 -10.72 5.06
CA TYR A 73 -53.50 -12.14 5.46
C TYR A 73 -52.20 -12.53 6.18
N LEU A 74 -51.04 -12.18 5.60
CA LEU A 74 -49.74 -12.46 6.21
C LEU A 74 -49.56 -11.81 7.59
N ALA A 75 -50.14 -10.62 7.80
CA ALA A 75 -50.10 -9.93 9.08
C ALA A 75 -50.87 -10.64 10.21
N GLN A 76 -51.83 -11.52 9.89
CA GLN A 76 -52.58 -12.30 10.88
C GLN A 76 -51.78 -13.46 11.46
N LEU A 77 -50.73 -13.90 10.75
CA LEU A 77 -49.87 -14.98 11.19
C LEU A 77 -48.93 -14.48 12.29
N GLN A 78 -48.86 -15.21 13.40
CA GLN A 78 -48.08 -14.82 14.57
C GLN A 78 -46.58 -15.00 14.33
N MET A 79 -45.78 -14.16 14.95
CA MET A 79 -44.32 -14.34 14.97
C MET A 79 -43.96 -15.49 15.91
N PRO A 80 -42.85 -16.20 15.65
CA PRO A 80 -42.34 -17.21 16.57
C PRO A 80 -42.07 -16.58 17.94
N PRO A 81 -42.40 -17.26 19.06
CA PRO A 81 -42.03 -16.81 20.39
C PRO A 81 -40.51 -16.85 20.57
N SER A 82 -39.98 -16.07 21.51
CA SER A 82 -38.56 -16.09 21.85
C SER A 82 -38.17 -17.48 22.37
N GLY A 83 -37.11 -18.08 21.82
CA GLY A 83 -36.68 -19.44 22.15
C GLY A 83 -37.50 -20.56 21.51
N ALA A 84 -38.28 -20.26 20.45
CA ALA A 84 -38.94 -21.29 19.66
C ALA A 84 -37.92 -22.27 19.06
N ASP A 85 -38.29 -23.55 19.01
CA ASP A 85 -37.48 -24.60 18.37
C ASP A 85 -37.20 -24.24 16.89
N PRO A 86 -35.93 -24.16 16.45
CA PRO A 86 -35.56 -23.86 15.06
C PRO A 86 -36.20 -24.83 14.04
N ALA A 87 -36.44 -26.08 14.43
CA ALA A 87 -37.12 -27.08 13.60
C ALA A 87 -38.65 -27.10 13.80
N GLY A 88 -39.15 -26.25 14.69
CA GLY A 88 -40.56 -26.15 15.06
C GLY A 88 -41.44 -25.66 13.92
N ARG A 89 -42.69 -26.12 13.92
CA ARG A 89 -43.71 -25.73 12.93
C ARG A 89 -43.94 -24.22 12.88
N GLU A 90 -43.81 -23.52 14.00
CA GLU A 90 -44.02 -22.06 14.08
C GLU A 90 -42.94 -21.27 13.35
N VAL A 91 -41.68 -21.69 13.46
CA VAL A 91 -40.53 -21.12 12.74
C VAL A 91 -40.64 -21.38 11.24
N SER A 92 -40.99 -22.62 10.85
CA SER A 92 -41.21 -22.99 9.44
C SER A 92 -42.37 -22.22 8.79
N LEU A 93 -43.48 -22.03 9.52
CA LEU A 93 -44.60 -21.21 9.05
C LEU A 93 -44.19 -19.74 8.85
N TYR A 94 -43.43 -19.19 9.79
CA TYR A 94 -42.99 -17.79 9.69
C TYR A 94 -41.90 -17.58 8.63
N TYR A 95 -41.05 -18.59 8.38
CA TYR A 95 -40.16 -18.60 7.22
C TYR A 95 -40.94 -18.46 5.91
N GLY A 96 -42.02 -19.23 5.74
CA GLY A 96 -42.92 -19.08 4.60
C GLY A 96 -43.55 -17.68 4.49
N VAL A 97 -43.85 -17.04 5.62
CA VAL A 97 -44.33 -15.66 5.67
C VAL A 97 -43.26 -14.66 5.20
N MET A 98 -42.01 -14.81 5.66
CA MET A 98 -40.89 -13.97 5.21
C MET A 98 -40.61 -14.12 3.72
N MET A 99 -40.63 -15.36 3.21
CA MET A 99 -40.49 -15.64 1.78
C MET A 99 -41.60 -14.95 0.97
N ALA A 100 -42.85 -15.01 1.42
CA ALA A 100 -43.97 -14.34 0.77
C ALA A 100 -43.83 -12.81 0.77
N TYR A 101 -43.32 -12.22 1.86
CA TYR A 101 -43.00 -10.78 1.89
C TYR A 101 -41.91 -10.42 0.87
N GLY A 102 -40.83 -11.20 0.79
CA GLY A 102 -39.77 -10.99 -0.20
C GLY A 102 -40.29 -11.11 -1.65
N GLY A 103 -41.13 -12.10 -1.95
CA GLY A 103 -41.80 -12.20 -3.26
C GLY A 103 -42.73 -11.02 -3.58
N CYS A 104 -43.23 -10.33 -2.56
CA CYS A 104 -44.03 -9.12 -2.66
C CYS A 104 -43.20 -7.81 -2.66
N SER A 105 -41.86 -7.87 -2.70
CA SER A 105 -40.98 -6.68 -2.56
C SER A 105 -41.34 -5.56 -3.52
N LYS A 106 -41.60 -5.87 -4.80
CA LYS A 106 -42.02 -4.89 -5.82
C LYS A 106 -43.32 -4.16 -5.47
N TYR A 107 -44.30 -4.86 -4.89
CA TYR A 107 -45.54 -4.23 -4.42
C TYR A 107 -45.30 -3.42 -3.15
N LEU A 108 -44.51 -3.95 -2.20
CA LEU A 108 -44.12 -3.25 -0.98
C LEU A 108 -43.39 -1.93 -1.29
N ALA A 109 -42.56 -1.90 -2.32
CA ALA A 109 -41.87 -0.70 -2.78
C ALA A 109 -42.82 0.42 -3.27
N THR A 110 -44.06 0.10 -3.63
CA THR A 110 -45.09 1.09 -4.00
C THR A 110 -45.86 1.66 -2.82
N GLN A 111 -45.66 1.12 -1.61
CA GLN A 111 -46.34 1.56 -0.40
C GLN A 111 -45.71 2.83 0.18
N PRO A 112 -46.47 3.63 0.95
CA PRO A 112 -45.91 4.80 1.60
C PRO A 112 -44.86 4.40 2.65
N GLU A 113 -43.87 5.27 2.83
CA GLU A 113 -42.72 5.06 3.73
C GLU A 113 -43.14 4.69 5.17
N SER A 114 -44.22 5.25 5.68
CA SER A 114 -44.76 4.94 7.01
C SER A 114 -45.23 3.48 7.15
N THR A 115 -45.79 2.91 6.09
CA THR A 115 -46.23 1.51 6.05
C THR A 115 -45.03 0.58 6.01
N ILE A 116 -44.04 0.87 5.16
CA ILE A 116 -42.80 0.09 5.06
C ILE A 116 -42.06 0.14 6.40
N SER A 117 -41.96 1.32 7.00
CA SER A 117 -41.32 1.52 8.30
C SER A 117 -41.99 0.74 9.43
N THR A 118 -43.32 0.69 9.43
CA THR A 118 -44.09 -0.06 10.43
C THR A 118 -43.92 -1.57 10.22
N PHE A 119 -43.95 -2.02 8.95
CA PHE A 119 -43.72 -3.41 8.59
C PHE A 119 -42.36 -3.91 9.07
N VAL A 120 -41.27 -3.20 8.72
CA VAL A 120 -39.91 -3.59 9.10
C VAL A 120 -39.76 -3.66 10.62
N ARG A 121 -40.25 -2.64 11.35
CA ARG A 121 -40.19 -2.59 12.82
C ARG A 121 -40.98 -3.69 13.52
N SER A 122 -42.14 -4.09 12.97
CA SER A 122 -43.06 -4.99 13.65
C SER A 122 -42.91 -6.45 13.23
N ARG A 123 -42.32 -6.73 12.06
CA ARG A 123 -42.33 -8.07 11.45
C ARG A 123 -40.95 -8.63 11.12
N VAL A 124 -39.95 -7.75 10.89
CA VAL A 124 -38.62 -8.16 10.42
C VAL A 124 -37.57 -7.95 11.51
N LEU A 125 -37.42 -6.73 12.03
CA LEU A 125 -36.42 -6.40 13.06
C LEU A 125 -36.52 -7.25 14.34
N PRO A 126 -37.71 -7.62 14.86
CA PRO A 126 -37.80 -8.46 16.06
C PRO A 126 -37.14 -9.84 15.94
N LEU A 127 -36.92 -10.34 14.71
CA LEU A 127 -36.20 -11.60 14.49
C LEU A 127 -34.72 -11.51 14.91
N PHE A 128 -34.11 -10.33 14.76
CA PHE A 128 -32.71 -10.05 15.10
C PHE A 128 -32.44 -9.97 16.61
N ASP A 129 -33.48 -10.04 17.44
CA ASP A 129 -33.34 -10.07 18.89
C ASP A 129 -33.59 -11.48 19.46
N THR A 130 -34.15 -12.40 18.66
CA THR A 130 -34.56 -13.74 19.12
C THR A 130 -33.69 -14.87 18.57
N PHE A 131 -32.94 -14.66 17.48
CA PHE A 131 -31.97 -15.61 16.90
C PHE A 131 -32.46 -17.06 16.84
N THR A 132 -33.71 -17.27 16.39
CA THR A 132 -34.41 -18.56 16.51
C THR A 132 -34.01 -19.62 15.48
N SER A 133 -33.54 -19.24 14.29
CA SER A 133 -33.11 -20.18 13.24
C SER A 133 -32.23 -19.51 12.19
N PRO A 134 -31.10 -20.11 11.78
CA PRO A 134 -30.23 -19.57 10.74
C PRO A 134 -30.95 -19.32 9.41
N TYR A 135 -31.83 -20.23 8.99
CA TYR A 135 -32.57 -20.08 7.73
C TYR A 135 -33.61 -18.95 7.78
N LEU A 136 -34.27 -18.78 8.92
CA LEU A 136 -35.22 -17.68 9.11
C LEU A 136 -34.48 -16.33 9.15
N MET A 137 -33.34 -16.28 9.83
CA MET A 137 -32.47 -15.11 9.87
C MET A 137 -31.93 -14.75 8.49
N ALA A 138 -31.46 -15.73 7.72
CA ALA A 138 -30.98 -15.50 6.36
C ALA A 138 -32.09 -14.97 5.43
N CYS A 139 -33.31 -15.49 5.59
CA CYS A 139 -34.48 -14.98 4.86
C CYS A 139 -34.83 -13.54 5.27
N ALA A 140 -34.73 -13.20 6.56
CA ALA A 140 -34.93 -11.84 7.05
C ALA A 140 -33.89 -10.86 6.47
N ASN A 141 -32.61 -11.26 6.43
CA ASN A 141 -31.55 -10.49 5.78
C ASN A 141 -31.88 -10.24 4.30
N TRP A 142 -32.28 -11.29 3.56
CA TRP A 142 -32.67 -11.17 2.15
C TRP A 142 -33.83 -10.18 1.93
N VAL A 143 -34.90 -10.26 2.74
CA VAL A 143 -36.04 -9.32 2.66
C VAL A 143 -35.60 -7.87 2.88
N LEU A 144 -34.67 -7.62 3.80
CA LEU A 144 -34.12 -6.27 4.01
C LEU A 144 -33.33 -5.78 2.80
N GLY A 145 -32.53 -6.66 2.18
CA GLY A 145 -31.79 -6.35 0.95
C GLY A 145 -32.69 -6.06 -0.26
N GLU A 146 -33.81 -6.77 -0.42
CA GLU A 146 -34.81 -6.51 -1.47
C GLU A 146 -35.54 -5.16 -1.28
N LEU A 147 -35.63 -4.67 -0.05
CA LEU A 147 -36.27 -3.40 0.28
C LEU A 147 -35.28 -2.22 0.32
N ALA A 148 -34.00 -2.44 0.03
CA ALA A 148 -32.95 -1.43 0.14
C ALA A 148 -33.32 -0.08 -0.50
N GLY A 149 -33.78 -0.08 -1.76
CA GLY A 149 -34.15 1.16 -2.48
C GLY A 149 -35.33 1.95 -1.92
N VAL A 150 -36.06 1.40 -0.95
CA VAL A 150 -37.20 2.07 -0.30
C VAL A 150 -37.03 2.28 1.20
N LEU A 151 -35.94 1.81 1.80
CA LEU A 151 -35.61 2.05 3.21
C LEU A 151 -35.01 3.46 3.37
N LYS A 152 -35.59 4.28 4.25
CA LYS A 152 -35.13 5.66 4.47
C LYS A 152 -35.06 6.03 5.95
N GLY A 153 -34.24 7.05 6.23
CA GLY A 153 -34.19 7.77 7.50
C GLY A 153 -34.01 6.88 8.73
N SER A 154 -34.99 6.90 9.63
CA SER A 154 -34.91 6.21 10.93
C SER A 154 -34.86 4.68 10.84
N VAL A 155 -35.35 4.07 9.76
CA VAL A 155 -35.42 2.61 9.63
C VAL A 155 -34.12 2.03 9.11
N ALA A 156 -33.51 2.66 8.11
CA ALA A 156 -32.18 2.28 7.63
C ALA A 156 -31.14 2.26 8.77
N ASN A 157 -31.23 3.22 9.69
CA ASN A 157 -30.35 3.31 10.86
C ASN A 157 -30.50 2.15 11.87
N MET A 158 -31.64 1.46 11.90
CA MET A 158 -31.82 0.28 12.76
C MET A 158 -31.44 -1.01 12.03
N VAL A 159 -31.55 -1.02 10.70
CA VAL A 159 -31.24 -2.17 9.84
C VAL A 159 -29.74 -2.42 9.78
N HIS A 160 -28.92 -1.38 9.65
CA HIS A 160 -27.46 -1.52 9.58
C HIS A 160 -26.85 -2.25 10.79
N PRO A 161 -27.07 -1.81 12.05
CA PRO A 161 -26.55 -2.54 13.21
C PRO A 161 -27.10 -3.96 13.34
N ALA A 162 -28.33 -4.20 12.89
CA ALA A 162 -28.93 -5.53 12.93
C ALA A 162 -28.23 -6.49 11.94
N LEU A 163 -27.93 -6.00 10.72
CA LEU A 163 -27.20 -6.77 9.71
C LEU A 163 -25.73 -6.96 10.07
N LEU A 164 -25.07 -5.98 10.68
CA LEU A 164 -23.70 -6.13 11.14
C LEU A 164 -23.57 -7.18 12.26
N ARG A 165 -24.54 -7.22 13.19
CA ARG A 165 -24.59 -8.28 14.21
C ARG A 165 -24.76 -9.68 13.61
N THR A 166 -25.53 -9.82 12.52
CA THR A 166 -25.72 -11.12 11.86
C THR A 166 -24.59 -11.49 10.91
N LEU A 167 -23.85 -10.50 10.39
CA LEU A 167 -22.63 -10.72 9.63
C LEU A 167 -21.52 -11.31 10.51
N ALA A 168 -21.41 -10.85 11.76
CA ALA A 168 -20.45 -11.34 12.76
C ALA A 168 -21.02 -12.46 13.66
N ALA A 169 -22.06 -13.18 13.21
CA ALA A 169 -22.66 -14.24 14.01
C ALA A 169 -21.76 -15.50 14.01
N PRO A 170 -21.32 -15.99 15.18
CA PRO A 170 -20.49 -17.19 15.27
C PRO A 170 -21.31 -18.44 14.94
N ASP A 171 -20.61 -19.50 14.52
CA ASP A 171 -21.22 -20.81 14.38
C ASP A 171 -21.61 -21.40 15.75
N THR A 172 -22.63 -22.25 15.74
CA THR A 172 -23.06 -23.02 16.91
C THR A 172 -22.62 -24.47 16.75
N GLU A 173 -22.31 -25.17 17.86
CA GLU A 173 -21.66 -26.51 17.87
C GLU A 173 -22.23 -27.53 16.85
N ASP A 174 -23.53 -27.50 16.55
CA ASP A 174 -24.20 -28.41 15.62
C ASP A 174 -24.79 -27.73 14.35
N THR A 175 -24.61 -26.43 14.13
CA THR A 175 -25.26 -25.72 13.00
C THR A 175 -24.43 -24.53 12.50
N SER A 176 -24.13 -24.56 11.19
CA SER A 176 -23.44 -23.46 10.48
C SER A 176 -24.36 -22.24 10.28
N TRP A 177 -23.81 -21.08 10.59
CA TRP A 177 -24.42 -19.76 10.37
C TRP A 177 -23.90 -19.07 9.10
N GLN A 178 -23.10 -19.77 8.29
CA GLN A 178 -22.61 -19.28 6.99
C GLN A 178 -23.72 -18.70 6.09
N PRO A 179 -24.93 -19.30 5.96
CA PRO A 179 -26.01 -18.71 5.15
C PRO A 179 -26.49 -17.36 5.69
N VAL A 180 -26.42 -17.16 7.02
CA VAL A 180 -26.76 -15.90 7.68
C VAL A 180 -25.72 -14.84 7.36
N ARG A 181 -24.43 -15.17 7.46
CA ARG A 181 -23.32 -14.27 7.12
C ARG A 181 -23.36 -13.85 5.64
N SER A 182 -23.55 -14.82 4.73
CA SER A 182 -23.68 -14.59 3.28
C SER A 182 -24.87 -13.70 2.91
N SER A 183 -26.05 -13.98 3.49
CA SER A 183 -27.24 -13.16 3.24
C SER A 183 -27.14 -11.76 3.87
N ALA A 184 -26.47 -11.61 5.02
CA ALA A 184 -26.21 -10.31 5.65
C ALA A 184 -25.27 -9.47 4.79
N ALA A 185 -24.18 -10.05 4.30
CA ALA A 185 -23.25 -9.43 3.36
C ALA A 185 -23.97 -8.96 2.08
N GLY A 186 -24.78 -9.82 1.46
CA GLY A 186 -25.57 -9.47 0.28
C GLY A 186 -26.59 -8.34 0.54
N ALA A 187 -27.23 -8.32 1.71
CA ALA A 187 -28.18 -7.28 2.09
C ALA A 187 -27.50 -5.92 2.35
N LEU A 188 -26.37 -5.93 3.07
CA LEU A 188 -25.55 -4.74 3.30
C LEU A 188 -25.06 -4.17 1.97
N THR A 189 -24.52 -5.02 1.08
CA THR A 189 -24.10 -4.60 -0.26
C THR A 189 -25.23 -3.88 -1.01
N ARG A 190 -26.45 -4.44 -1.02
CA ARG A 190 -27.59 -3.78 -1.68
C ARG A 190 -28.01 -2.46 -1.03
N LEU A 191 -27.95 -2.35 0.30
CA LEU A 191 -28.20 -1.09 1.00
C LEU A 191 -27.20 -0.01 0.58
N LEU A 192 -25.92 -0.37 0.48
CA LEU A 192 -24.88 0.54 0.01
C LEU A 192 -25.07 0.90 -1.48
N GLN A 193 -25.49 -0.05 -2.32
CA GLN A 193 -25.79 0.20 -3.74
C GLN A 193 -26.92 1.22 -3.94
N GLU A 194 -27.90 1.25 -3.04
CA GLU A 194 -29.06 2.16 -3.07
C GLU A 194 -28.83 3.44 -2.24
N SER A 195 -27.58 3.78 -1.93
CA SER A 195 -27.18 4.97 -1.15
C SER A 195 -27.82 5.04 0.25
N CYS A 196 -28.18 3.91 0.84
CA CYS A 196 -28.71 3.82 2.18
C CYS A 196 -27.56 3.64 3.18
N TRP A 197 -26.86 4.72 3.49
CA TRP A 197 -25.67 4.72 4.35
C TRP A 197 -25.98 4.63 5.85
N PRO A 198 -25.16 3.92 6.67
CA PRO A 198 -25.27 3.96 8.12
C PRO A 198 -24.82 5.33 8.66
N LYS A 199 -25.36 5.74 9.81
CA LYS A 199 -24.90 6.94 10.53
C LYS A 199 -23.49 6.78 11.12
N ASP A 200 -23.19 5.57 11.57
CA ASP A 200 -21.88 5.18 12.09
C ASP A 200 -21.37 4.01 11.28
N TRP A 201 -20.23 4.22 10.66
CA TRP A 201 -19.63 3.38 9.63
C TRP A 201 -18.42 2.63 10.15
N SER A 202 -17.91 3.01 11.34
CA SER A 202 -16.82 2.30 12.01
C SER A 202 -17.14 0.81 12.23
N PRO A 203 -18.34 0.41 12.71
CA PRO A 203 -18.66 -1.01 12.86
C PRO A 203 -18.68 -1.78 11.54
N LEU A 204 -19.07 -1.11 10.45
CA LEU A 204 -19.10 -1.71 9.11
C LEU A 204 -17.69 -2.04 8.61
N LEU A 205 -16.76 -1.12 8.83
CA LEU A 205 -15.37 -1.29 8.45
C LEU A 205 -14.62 -2.28 9.32
N MET A 206 -14.79 -2.23 10.63
CA MET A 206 -14.18 -3.21 11.53
C MET A 206 -14.64 -4.63 11.21
N THR A 207 -15.91 -4.81 10.82
CA THR A 207 -16.43 -6.13 10.43
C THR A 207 -15.87 -6.59 9.08
N ALA A 208 -15.64 -5.66 8.14
CA ALA A 208 -15.01 -5.98 6.87
C ALA A 208 -13.54 -6.41 7.05
N VAL A 209 -12.77 -5.70 7.89
CA VAL A 209 -11.38 -6.04 8.22
C VAL A 209 -11.30 -7.38 8.95
N ALA A 210 -12.14 -7.57 9.97
CA ALA A 210 -12.14 -8.79 10.78
C ALA A 210 -12.40 -10.05 9.93
N GLY A 211 -13.38 -10.03 9.02
CA GLY A 211 -13.65 -11.21 8.19
C GLY A 211 -12.75 -11.36 6.97
N CYS A 212 -11.87 -10.40 6.69
CA CYS A 212 -10.75 -10.62 5.78
C CYS A 212 -9.61 -11.37 6.48
N SER A 213 -9.37 -11.07 7.77
CA SER A 213 -8.26 -11.64 8.56
C SER A 213 -8.56 -13.03 9.14
N ALA A 214 -9.76 -13.57 8.92
CA ALA A 214 -10.20 -14.84 9.49
C ALA A 214 -9.86 -16.01 8.54
N GLU A 215 -9.03 -16.94 9.00
CA GLU A 215 -8.56 -18.12 8.25
C GLU A 215 -9.71 -19.05 7.82
N ASP A 216 -10.77 -19.15 8.64
CA ASP A 216 -11.89 -20.09 8.47
C ASP A 216 -13.26 -19.43 8.20
N GLU A 217 -13.40 -18.09 8.21
CA GLU A 217 -14.71 -17.43 8.02
C GLU A 217 -14.98 -17.07 6.55
N GLU A 218 -15.50 -18.08 5.87
CA GLU A 218 -15.75 -18.24 4.43
C GLU A 218 -16.42 -17.06 3.70
N GLU A 219 -15.72 -16.58 2.66
CA GLU A 219 -16.16 -16.02 1.36
C GLU A 219 -17.16 -14.86 1.35
N ALA A 220 -18.18 -14.85 2.19
CA ALA A 220 -19.21 -13.83 2.34
C ALA A 220 -18.69 -12.49 2.87
N ILE A 221 -17.81 -12.51 3.88
CA ILE A 221 -17.26 -11.28 4.48
C ILE A 221 -16.20 -10.68 3.53
N ARG A 222 -15.39 -11.53 2.89
CA ARG A 222 -14.50 -11.15 1.79
C ARG A 222 -15.24 -10.58 0.58
N ALA A 223 -16.36 -11.21 0.17
CA ALA A 223 -17.23 -10.71 -0.91
C ALA A 223 -17.97 -9.41 -0.56
N PHE A 224 -18.08 -9.06 0.73
CA PHE A 224 -18.59 -7.77 1.20
C PHE A 224 -17.51 -6.68 1.21
N GLY A 225 -16.28 -7.01 1.61
CA GLY A 225 -15.20 -6.04 1.78
C GLY A 225 -14.90 -5.23 0.52
N ALA A 226 -14.74 -5.88 -0.64
CA ALA A 226 -14.41 -5.19 -1.88
C ALA A 226 -15.53 -4.26 -2.42
N PRO A 227 -16.82 -4.66 -2.48
CA PRO A 227 -17.91 -3.73 -2.83
C PRO A 227 -18.17 -2.62 -1.80
N ALA A 228 -17.92 -2.89 -0.51
CA ALA A 228 -18.14 -1.94 0.58
C ALA A 228 -17.10 -0.80 0.53
N VAL A 229 -15.82 -1.14 0.41
CA VAL A 229 -14.74 -0.18 0.14
C VAL A 229 -14.96 0.47 -1.23
N GLY A 230 -15.38 -0.34 -2.20
CA GLY A 230 -15.66 0.00 -3.60
C GLY A 230 -16.59 1.20 -3.81
N ARG A 231 -17.54 1.34 -2.90
CA ARG A 231 -18.65 2.29 -3.00
C ARG A 231 -18.71 3.25 -1.83
N MET A 232 -17.77 3.15 -0.87
CA MET A 232 -17.78 3.95 0.34
C MET A 232 -17.89 5.45 -0.01
N GLU A 233 -19.06 6.02 0.28
CA GLU A 233 -19.24 7.46 0.22
C GLU A 233 -18.98 8.01 1.61
N MET A 234 -17.89 8.78 1.76
CA MET A 234 -17.67 9.55 2.99
C MET A 234 -18.89 10.44 3.26
N PRO A 235 -19.38 10.54 4.51
CA PRO A 235 -20.50 11.41 4.83
C PRO A 235 -20.12 12.88 4.59
N PRO A 236 -21.09 13.78 4.27
CA PRO A 236 -20.89 15.21 3.93
C PRO A 236 -20.14 16.06 4.97
N THR A 237 -19.88 15.52 6.15
CA THR A 237 -19.20 16.18 7.27
C THR A 237 -18.59 15.09 8.16
N PRO A 238 -17.45 14.50 7.77
CA PRO A 238 -16.81 13.51 8.61
C PRO A 238 -16.05 14.22 9.74
N GLN A 239 -16.19 13.75 10.98
CA GLN A 239 -15.33 14.20 12.07
C GLN A 239 -13.92 13.62 11.86
N PRO A 240 -12.82 14.34 12.20
CA PRO A 240 -11.45 13.85 11.98
C PRO A 240 -11.17 12.42 12.47
N PRO A 241 -11.58 12.03 13.70
CA PRO A 241 -11.35 10.66 14.21
C PRO A 241 -12.15 9.58 13.49
N ALA A 242 -13.23 9.98 12.81
CA ALA A 242 -13.95 9.07 11.95
C ALA A 242 -13.12 8.86 10.69
N VAL A 243 -12.64 9.92 10.03
CA VAL A 243 -11.78 9.84 8.83
C VAL A 243 -10.56 8.95 9.10
N GLU A 244 -9.85 9.14 10.20
CA GLU A 244 -8.70 8.29 10.56
C GLU A 244 -9.07 6.80 10.60
N ARG A 245 -10.22 6.47 11.20
CA ARG A 245 -10.73 5.08 11.23
C ARG A 245 -11.16 4.55 9.85
N ALA A 246 -11.51 5.40 8.87
CA ALA A 246 -11.65 4.95 7.46
C ALA A 246 -10.35 4.45 6.95
N PHE A 247 -9.37 5.36 7.01
CA PHE A 247 -8.12 5.17 6.31
C PHE A 247 -7.41 3.96 6.90
N ALA A 248 -7.37 3.84 8.23
CA ALA A 248 -6.84 2.66 8.91
C ALA A 248 -7.54 1.36 8.49
N ALA A 249 -8.89 1.34 8.42
CA ALA A 249 -9.60 0.11 8.07
C ALA A 249 -9.51 -0.25 6.58
N VAL A 250 -9.45 0.74 5.70
CA VAL A 250 -9.21 0.50 4.26
C VAL A 250 -7.77 0.01 4.07
N ALA A 251 -6.80 0.56 4.81
CA ALA A 251 -5.40 0.11 4.78
C ALA A 251 -5.27 -1.34 5.27
N ALA A 252 -5.91 -1.68 6.39
CA ALA A 252 -5.95 -3.07 6.87
C ALA A 252 -6.61 -4.02 5.85
N PHE A 253 -7.67 -3.57 5.16
CA PHE A 253 -8.31 -4.36 4.13
C PHE A 253 -7.43 -4.57 2.89
N VAL A 254 -6.70 -3.54 2.46
CA VAL A 254 -5.69 -3.62 1.40
C VAL A 254 -4.63 -4.63 1.77
N GLN A 255 -4.04 -4.51 2.97
CA GLN A 255 -2.96 -5.38 3.43
C GLN A 255 -3.40 -6.84 3.38
N VAL A 256 -4.59 -7.15 3.91
CA VAL A 256 -5.09 -8.54 3.88
C VAL A 256 -5.31 -9.07 2.46
N LEU A 257 -5.64 -8.20 1.49
CA LEU A 257 -5.75 -8.62 0.09
C LEU A 257 -4.38 -8.84 -0.56
N GLU A 258 -3.36 -8.08 -0.16
CA GLU A 258 -1.97 -8.26 -0.59
C GLU A 258 -1.39 -9.55 0.00
N ASP A 259 -1.53 -9.76 1.30
CA ASP A 259 -1.09 -10.98 2.00
C ASP A 259 -1.77 -12.23 1.43
N ALA A 260 -3.03 -12.11 1.00
CA ALA A 260 -3.75 -13.21 0.35
C ALA A 260 -3.33 -13.46 -1.10
N ALA A 261 -2.66 -12.50 -1.74
CA ALA A 261 -2.16 -12.60 -3.11
C ALA A 261 -0.72 -13.16 -3.17
N GLU A 262 0.07 -13.00 -2.11
CA GLU A 262 1.40 -13.59 -1.99
C GLU A 262 1.33 -15.13 -1.89
N GLU A 263 2.10 -15.83 -2.73
CA GLU A 263 2.28 -17.27 -2.57
C GLU A 263 3.26 -17.50 -1.41
N PRO A 264 2.99 -18.41 -0.46
CA PRO A 264 3.93 -18.71 0.59
C PRO A 264 5.17 -19.38 -0.01
N ASP A 265 6.27 -18.65 -0.05
CA ASP A 265 7.58 -19.18 -0.41
C ASP A 265 7.96 -20.30 0.56
N GLY A 266 8.20 -21.51 0.04
CA GLY A 266 8.93 -22.57 0.75
C GLY A 266 8.16 -23.76 1.32
N MET A 267 6.87 -23.99 1.00
CA MET A 267 6.25 -25.29 1.31
C MET A 267 6.33 -26.25 0.12
N GLU A 268 7.20 -27.24 0.23
CA GLU A 268 7.17 -28.44 -0.60
C GLU A 268 5.74 -29.02 -0.65
N ASP A 269 5.39 -29.50 -1.84
CA ASP A 269 4.05 -29.84 -2.32
C ASP A 269 3.37 -30.99 -1.55
N ASP A 270 2.92 -30.74 -0.30
CA ASP A 270 1.98 -31.62 0.39
C ASP A 270 0.53 -31.28 0.01
N SER A 271 0.23 -31.70 -1.22
CA SER A 271 -1.00 -31.51 -2.00
C SER A 271 -2.32 -32.07 -1.41
N LYS A 272 -2.50 -32.12 -0.07
CA LYS A 272 -3.74 -32.68 0.54
C LYS A 272 -4.45 -31.89 1.63
N ALA A 273 -4.03 -30.67 1.98
CA ALA A 273 -4.72 -29.91 3.04
C ALA A 273 -5.13 -28.48 2.68
N ARG A 274 -5.07 -28.04 1.42
CA ARG A 274 -5.56 -26.70 1.05
C ARG A 274 -7.01 -26.76 0.54
N PRO A 275 -8.00 -26.12 1.20
CA PRO A 275 -9.37 -26.09 0.72
C PRO A 275 -9.48 -25.32 -0.60
N ALA A 276 -10.39 -25.76 -1.48
CA ALA A 276 -10.57 -25.24 -2.84
C ALA A 276 -10.90 -23.74 -2.92
N SER A 277 -11.22 -23.08 -1.80
CA SER A 277 -11.55 -21.65 -1.71
C SER A 277 -10.32 -20.73 -1.69
N ALA A 278 -9.14 -21.21 -1.28
CA ALA A 278 -7.88 -20.44 -1.41
C ALA A 278 -7.39 -20.36 -2.87
N ARG A 279 -7.76 -21.37 -3.69
CA ARG A 279 -7.47 -21.43 -5.14
C ARG A 279 -8.25 -20.42 -5.99
N SER A 280 -9.25 -19.73 -5.44
CA SER A 280 -10.15 -18.89 -6.24
C SER A 280 -9.67 -17.45 -6.43
N LEU A 281 -8.68 -16.99 -5.67
CA LEU A 281 -8.08 -15.66 -5.83
C LEU A 281 -6.56 -15.71 -5.92
N ALA A 282 -5.90 -16.64 -5.22
CA ALA A 282 -4.49 -16.94 -5.42
C ALA A 282 -4.35 -18.12 -6.40
N GLY A 283 -3.59 -17.92 -7.48
CA GLY A 283 -3.11 -19.01 -8.33
C GLY A 283 -4.02 -19.50 -9.46
N THR A 284 -5.15 -18.86 -9.77
CA THR A 284 -5.77 -19.06 -11.11
C THR A 284 -5.05 -18.19 -12.14
N PRO A 285 -4.62 -18.72 -13.30
CA PRO A 285 -4.17 -17.87 -14.39
C PRO A 285 -5.31 -16.92 -14.78
N GLY A 286 -5.15 -15.63 -14.44
CA GLY A 286 -6.18 -14.59 -14.61
C GLY A 286 -6.74 -13.95 -13.33
N ALA A 287 -6.18 -14.20 -12.15
CA ALA A 287 -6.53 -13.44 -10.94
C ALA A 287 -6.18 -11.94 -11.11
N VAL A 288 -7.14 -11.06 -10.81
CA VAL A 288 -6.98 -9.61 -10.94
C VAL A 288 -6.24 -9.10 -9.71
N PRO A 289 -5.12 -8.36 -9.84
CA PRO A 289 -4.36 -7.90 -8.68
C PRO A 289 -5.21 -6.96 -7.81
N PRO A 290 -4.97 -6.92 -6.48
CA PRO A 290 -5.72 -6.07 -5.55
C PRO A 290 -5.77 -4.60 -5.99
N SER A 291 -4.66 -4.11 -6.55
CA SER A 291 -4.53 -2.76 -7.10
C SER A 291 -5.60 -2.44 -8.16
N HIS A 292 -5.95 -3.38 -9.04
CA HIS A 292 -6.99 -3.17 -10.07
C HIS A 292 -8.39 -3.11 -9.48
N LEU A 293 -8.67 -3.90 -8.44
CA LEU A 293 -9.97 -3.93 -7.78
C LEU A 293 -10.22 -2.64 -6.98
N LEU A 294 -9.17 -2.09 -6.39
CA LEU A 294 -9.24 -0.99 -5.42
C LEU A 294 -8.89 0.38 -5.99
N ALA A 295 -8.25 0.47 -7.16
CA ALA A 295 -7.84 1.74 -7.75
C ALA A 295 -8.99 2.76 -7.88
N ALA A 296 -10.09 2.41 -8.54
CA ALA A 296 -11.22 3.34 -8.70
C ALA A 296 -11.91 3.76 -7.39
N PRO A 297 -12.14 2.84 -6.42
CA PRO A 297 -12.63 3.17 -5.08
C PRO A 297 -11.70 4.10 -4.30
N VAL A 298 -10.41 3.77 -4.25
CA VAL A 298 -9.38 4.54 -3.55
C VAL A 298 -9.21 5.92 -4.18
N ALA A 299 -9.23 6.01 -5.52
CA ALA A 299 -9.21 7.28 -6.25
C ALA A 299 -10.33 8.23 -5.82
N ARG A 300 -11.55 7.70 -5.63
CA ARG A 300 -12.70 8.50 -5.19
C ARG A 300 -12.60 8.88 -3.73
N LEU A 301 -12.09 7.99 -2.88
CA LEU A 301 -11.85 8.28 -1.46
C LEU A 301 -10.86 9.44 -1.31
N LEU A 302 -9.69 9.33 -1.96
CA LEU A 302 -8.68 10.38 -1.98
C LEU A 302 -9.19 11.65 -2.66
N GLY A 303 -9.89 11.52 -3.80
CA GLY A 303 -10.50 12.63 -4.54
C GLY A 303 -11.44 13.46 -3.66
N ARG A 304 -12.31 12.80 -2.89
CA ARG A 304 -13.17 13.50 -1.94
C ARG A 304 -12.38 14.05 -0.75
N ALA A 305 -11.41 13.31 -0.21
CA ALA A 305 -10.64 13.78 0.94
C ALA A 305 -9.79 15.03 0.61
N TRP A 306 -9.26 15.10 -0.62
CA TRP A 306 -8.24 16.08 -1.01
C TRP A 306 -8.77 17.18 -1.95
N LEU A 307 -9.76 16.88 -2.79
CA LEU A 307 -10.26 17.80 -3.82
C LEU A 307 -11.63 18.35 -3.39
N ALA A 308 -11.62 19.55 -2.80
CA ALA A 308 -12.79 20.23 -2.23
C ALA A 308 -13.98 20.45 -3.20
N SER A 309 -13.79 20.32 -4.51
CA SER A 309 -14.82 20.59 -5.53
C SER A 309 -15.94 19.55 -5.58
N GLU A 310 -15.74 18.34 -5.06
CA GLU A 310 -16.76 17.28 -5.11
C GLU A 310 -17.84 17.39 -4.01
N TRP A 311 -17.61 18.19 -2.98
CA TRP A 311 -18.53 18.31 -1.85
C TRP A 311 -19.57 19.43 -1.99
N GLY A 312 -19.44 20.31 -2.98
CA GLY A 312 -20.34 21.46 -3.16
C GLY A 312 -20.33 22.45 -1.99
N VAL A 313 -19.36 22.35 -1.07
CA VAL A 313 -19.14 23.27 0.04
C VAL A 313 -17.95 24.17 -0.32
N PRO A 314 -18.07 25.51 -0.20
CA PRO A 314 -16.93 26.40 -0.37
C PRO A 314 -15.88 26.07 0.69
N GLN A 315 -14.69 25.65 0.24
CA GLN A 315 -13.46 25.47 1.02
C GLN A 315 -13.70 24.87 2.40
N LEU A 316 -13.78 23.53 2.50
CA LEU A 316 -13.46 22.91 3.77
C LEU A 316 -11.98 23.26 4.04
N GLU A 317 -11.74 24.19 4.96
CA GLU A 317 -10.43 24.34 5.59
C GLU A 317 -10.10 22.99 6.23
N GLY A 318 -9.14 22.27 5.65
CA GLY A 318 -8.65 21.02 6.20
C GLY A 318 -8.48 19.96 5.13
N ALA A 319 -7.23 19.79 4.69
CA ALA A 319 -6.73 18.48 4.29
C ALA A 319 -7.09 17.42 5.36
N PRO A 320 -7.08 16.11 5.04
CA PRO A 320 -7.19 15.10 6.09
C PRO A 320 -6.11 15.35 7.16
N PRO A 321 -6.38 14.95 8.42
CA PRO A 321 -5.39 15.05 9.48
C PRO A 321 -4.05 14.47 9.01
N PRO A 322 -2.92 15.11 9.35
CA PRO A 322 -1.60 14.62 8.95
C PRO A 322 -1.31 13.20 9.42
N SER A 323 -2.00 12.72 10.46
CA SER A 323 -1.95 11.33 10.93
C SER A 323 -2.52 10.29 9.96
N CYS A 324 -3.27 10.70 8.92
CA CYS A 324 -3.74 9.80 7.87
C CYS A 324 -2.80 9.75 6.67
N LEU A 325 -1.75 10.58 6.64
CA LEU A 325 -0.89 10.71 5.47
C LEU A 325 -0.18 9.40 5.11
N PRO A 326 0.30 8.57 6.06
CA PRO A 326 0.88 7.26 5.75
C PRO A 326 -0.08 6.35 4.98
N GLU A 327 -1.32 6.18 5.43
CA GLU A 327 -2.31 5.36 4.71
C GLU A 327 -2.65 5.99 3.36
N CYS A 328 -2.72 7.32 3.28
CA CYS A 328 -2.92 8.00 2.01
C CYS A 328 -1.78 7.75 1.02
N SER A 329 -0.54 7.68 1.49
CA SER A 329 0.63 7.40 0.66
C SER A 329 0.57 5.97 0.11
N LYS A 330 0.23 4.97 0.94
CA LYS A 330 -0.02 3.58 0.50
C LYS A 330 -1.13 3.52 -0.55
N PHE A 331 -2.24 4.23 -0.32
CA PHE A 331 -3.35 4.33 -1.26
C PHE A 331 -2.97 4.97 -2.59
N LEU A 332 -2.13 6.00 -2.55
CA LEU A 332 -1.64 6.65 -3.76
C LEU A 332 -0.71 5.71 -4.54
N ALA A 333 0.18 5.00 -3.86
CA ALA A 333 1.06 4.01 -4.50
C ALA A 333 0.25 2.92 -5.23
N LEU A 334 -0.74 2.33 -4.57
CA LEU A 334 -1.63 1.31 -5.17
C LEU A 334 -2.34 1.80 -6.42
N LEU A 335 -2.84 3.04 -6.35
CA LEU A 335 -3.50 3.69 -7.46
C LEU A 335 -2.55 3.89 -8.64
N LEU A 336 -1.31 4.29 -8.38
CA LEU A 336 -0.30 4.51 -9.42
C LEU A 336 0.18 3.18 -10.02
N GLN A 337 0.39 2.14 -9.21
CA GLN A 337 0.71 0.79 -9.71
C GLN A 337 -0.37 0.27 -10.67
N ALA A 338 -1.65 0.43 -10.30
CA ALA A 338 -2.77 0.07 -11.18
C ALA A 338 -2.83 0.88 -12.49
N THR A 339 -2.13 2.01 -12.59
CA THR A 339 -2.03 2.80 -13.83
C THR A 339 -0.85 2.40 -14.71
N MET A 340 0.16 1.74 -14.12
CA MET A 340 1.33 1.22 -14.82
C MET A 340 1.01 -0.11 -15.51
N ASP A 341 0.08 -0.90 -14.96
CA ASP A 341 -0.32 -2.18 -15.55
C ASP A 341 -1.20 -1.96 -16.81
N PRO A 342 -0.75 -2.41 -18.01
CA PRO A 342 -1.52 -2.31 -19.23
C PRO A 342 -2.82 -3.14 -19.24
N ALA A 343 -2.99 -4.11 -18.33
CA ALA A 343 -4.20 -4.90 -18.18
C ALA A 343 -5.28 -4.21 -17.34
N SER A 344 -4.96 -3.09 -16.69
CA SER A 344 -5.89 -2.29 -15.90
C SER A 344 -6.73 -1.36 -16.78
N ASP A 345 -8.05 -1.35 -16.56
CA ASP A 345 -8.96 -0.37 -17.18
C ASP A 345 -8.85 1.04 -16.52
N PHE A 346 -8.09 1.16 -15.43
CA PHE A 346 -7.97 2.39 -14.66
C PHE A 346 -7.04 3.40 -15.36
N ASN A 347 -7.62 4.46 -15.91
CA ASN A 347 -6.90 5.44 -16.71
C ASN A 347 -6.41 6.64 -15.87
N LEU A 348 -5.15 7.03 -16.11
CA LEU A 348 -4.45 8.11 -15.40
C LEU A 348 -5.16 9.48 -15.44
N GLY A 349 -5.75 9.81 -16.60
CA GLY A 349 -6.27 11.15 -16.89
C GLY A 349 -7.54 11.56 -16.14
N ALA A 350 -8.24 10.63 -15.51
CA ALA A 350 -9.52 10.91 -14.83
C ALA A 350 -9.41 11.03 -13.30
N GLY A 351 -8.25 10.76 -12.69
CA GLY A 351 -8.14 10.76 -11.22
C GLY A 351 -6.74 10.93 -10.62
N ALA A 352 -5.67 10.39 -11.22
CA ALA A 352 -4.37 10.31 -10.53
C ALA A 352 -3.60 11.64 -10.46
N ALA A 353 -3.49 12.37 -11.58
CA ALA A 353 -2.71 13.61 -11.65
C ALA A 353 -3.13 14.72 -10.64
N PRO A 354 -4.42 15.05 -10.44
CA PRO A 354 -4.80 16.03 -9.42
C PRO A 354 -4.53 15.54 -7.99
N LEU A 355 -4.58 14.22 -7.75
CA LEU A 355 -4.24 13.64 -6.44
C LEU A 355 -2.76 13.76 -6.14
N VAL A 356 -1.87 13.45 -7.10
CA VAL A 356 -0.42 13.62 -6.95
C VAL A 356 -0.04 15.07 -6.66
N ASN A 357 -0.67 16.03 -7.35
CA ASN A 357 -0.46 17.46 -7.08
C ASN A 357 -0.89 17.87 -5.68
N CYS A 358 -2.06 17.40 -5.22
CA CYS A 358 -2.52 17.71 -3.87
C CYS A 358 -1.61 17.05 -2.81
N TYR A 359 -1.25 15.78 -3.03
CA TYR A 359 -0.38 15.01 -2.16
C TYR A 359 0.98 15.68 -1.96
N ALA A 360 1.60 16.18 -3.02
CA ALA A 360 2.84 16.94 -2.92
C ALA A 360 2.72 18.19 -2.03
N GLY A 361 1.60 18.90 -2.09
CA GLY A 361 1.32 20.03 -1.20
C GLY A 361 1.18 19.59 0.27
N LEU A 362 0.55 18.44 0.52
CA LEU A 362 0.41 17.88 1.86
C LEU A 362 1.75 17.42 2.44
N LEU A 363 2.58 16.76 1.63
CA LEU A 363 3.92 16.33 2.01
C LEU A 363 4.81 17.51 2.43
N ALA A 364 4.71 18.64 1.74
CA ALA A 364 5.53 19.82 2.04
C ALA A 364 5.29 20.38 3.46
N GLU A 365 4.10 20.17 4.01
CA GLU A 365 3.69 20.65 5.33
C GLU A 365 3.75 19.57 6.40
N TRP A 366 4.12 18.33 6.04
CA TRP A 366 4.06 17.18 6.94
C TRP A 366 5.30 17.12 7.85
N PRO A 367 5.14 17.24 9.18
CA PRO A 367 6.26 17.29 10.11
C PRO A 367 6.63 15.93 10.72
N ALA A 368 6.00 14.82 10.30
CA ALA A 368 6.14 13.53 10.95
C ALA A 368 7.19 12.66 10.23
N TYR A 369 8.26 12.36 10.95
CA TYR A 369 9.35 11.47 10.55
C TYR A 369 9.67 10.46 11.67
N GLU A 370 8.71 10.25 12.57
CA GLU A 370 8.81 9.34 13.72
C GLU A 370 7.99 8.07 13.41
N GLU A 371 8.43 6.90 13.89
CA GLU A 371 7.71 5.60 13.77
C GLU A 371 7.45 5.11 12.31
N GLU A 372 8.47 5.17 11.43
CA GLU A 372 8.41 4.65 10.03
C GLU A 372 7.30 5.25 9.15
N GLU A 373 6.64 6.32 9.58
CA GLU A 373 5.60 6.99 8.80
C GLU A 373 6.14 7.47 7.44
N ASP A 374 7.43 7.83 7.37
CA ASP A 374 8.09 8.27 6.14
C ASP A 374 8.19 7.16 5.08
N GLU A 375 8.27 5.88 5.45
CA GLU A 375 8.38 4.76 4.49
C GLU A 375 7.22 4.73 3.51
N ALA A 376 5.99 4.87 4.02
CA ALA A 376 4.81 4.91 3.17
C ALA A 376 4.88 6.07 2.17
N ALA A 377 5.38 7.23 2.61
CA ALA A 377 5.55 8.39 1.75
C ALA A 377 6.66 8.17 0.71
N LEU A 378 7.80 7.60 1.10
CA LEU A 378 8.91 7.29 0.20
C LEU A 378 8.52 6.23 -0.84
N LEU A 379 7.76 5.20 -0.47
CA LEU A 379 7.21 4.19 -1.39
C LEU A 379 6.27 4.84 -2.42
N ALA A 380 5.42 5.77 -1.98
CA ALA A 380 4.58 6.54 -2.89
C ALA A 380 5.43 7.40 -3.85
N LEU A 381 6.53 8.00 -3.38
CA LEU A 381 7.46 8.74 -4.23
C LEU A 381 8.14 7.85 -5.26
N ASP A 382 8.59 6.66 -4.88
CA ASP A 382 9.18 5.68 -5.79
C ASP A 382 8.20 5.30 -6.89
N THR A 383 6.96 4.98 -6.52
CA THR A 383 5.92 4.63 -7.48
C THR A 383 5.60 5.80 -8.43
N ILE A 384 5.62 7.04 -7.93
CA ILE A 384 5.48 8.25 -8.77
C ILE A 384 6.64 8.34 -9.78
N LEU A 385 7.87 8.09 -9.34
CA LEU A 385 9.05 8.13 -10.20
C LEU A 385 9.04 6.99 -11.24
N ASP A 386 8.65 5.77 -10.86
CA ASP A 386 8.57 4.64 -11.76
C ASP A 386 7.52 4.87 -12.86
N LEU A 387 6.34 5.36 -12.48
CA LEU A 387 5.29 5.75 -13.43
C LEU A 387 5.80 6.80 -14.42
N SER A 388 6.61 7.74 -13.96
CA SER A 388 7.16 8.80 -14.81
C SER A 388 8.23 8.32 -15.79
N LEU A 389 8.88 7.18 -15.51
CA LEU A 389 9.83 6.51 -16.39
C LEU A 389 9.14 5.61 -17.41
N CYS A 390 7.92 5.13 -17.12
CA CYS A 390 7.08 4.45 -18.10
C CYS A 390 6.63 5.44 -19.20
N ALA A 391 7.29 5.36 -20.36
CA ALA A 391 7.20 6.26 -21.53
C ALA A 391 5.81 6.48 -22.16
N THR A 392 4.73 5.96 -21.56
CA THR A 392 3.37 5.99 -22.09
C THR A 392 2.52 7.18 -21.61
N GLN A 393 3.01 8.02 -20.70
CA GLN A 393 2.16 9.03 -20.05
C GLN A 393 2.80 10.43 -19.95
N GLU A 394 2.76 11.17 -21.06
CA GLU A 394 3.19 12.58 -21.19
C GLU A 394 2.46 13.57 -20.24
N HIS A 395 1.44 13.11 -19.50
CA HIS A 395 0.53 13.96 -18.74
C HIS A 395 0.88 14.16 -17.27
N MET A 396 1.84 13.42 -16.72
CA MET A 396 2.34 13.70 -15.38
C MET A 396 3.51 14.69 -15.48
N VAL A 397 3.18 15.97 -15.60
CA VAL A 397 4.17 17.03 -15.44
C VAL A 397 4.55 17.06 -13.96
N LEU A 398 5.56 16.27 -13.58
CA LEU A 398 6.17 16.31 -12.25
C LEU A 398 6.70 17.71 -11.89
N GLY A 399 6.78 18.64 -12.83
CA GLY A 399 7.20 20.02 -12.57
C GLY A 399 6.43 20.75 -11.46
N ALA A 400 5.12 20.54 -11.30
CA ALA A 400 4.33 21.17 -10.23
C ALA A 400 4.39 20.44 -8.86
N PRO A 401 4.26 19.10 -8.77
CA PRO A 401 4.36 18.39 -7.49
C PRO A 401 5.80 18.29 -6.96
N MET A 402 6.83 18.45 -7.80
CA MET A 402 8.22 18.31 -7.37
C MET A 402 8.66 19.32 -6.30
N GLU A 403 8.10 20.54 -6.27
CA GLU A 403 8.46 21.52 -5.24
C GLU A 403 8.09 21.03 -3.84
N GLY A 404 6.90 20.43 -3.69
CA GLY A 404 6.45 19.90 -2.40
C GLY A 404 7.19 18.62 -1.98
N ILE A 405 7.48 17.75 -2.94
CA ILE A 405 8.30 16.54 -2.71
C ILE A 405 9.71 16.92 -2.27
N LEU A 406 10.35 17.88 -2.95
CA LEU A 406 11.67 18.36 -2.60
C LEU A 406 11.67 19.06 -1.24
N ALA A 407 10.63 19.82 -0.91
CA ALA A 407 10.47 20.45 0.41
C ALA A 407 10.42 19.40 1.52
N PHE A 408 9.64 18.32 1.33
CA PHE A 408 9.57 17.19 2.26
C PHE A 408 10.95 16.56 2.46
N LEU A 409 11.62 16.13 1.38
CA LEU A 409 12.93 15.47 1.48
C LEU A 409 14.00 16.37 2.11
N ILE A 410 14.01 17.67 1.77
CA ILE A 410 14.92 18.65 2.38
C ILE A 410 14.63 18.79 3.88
N GLY A 411 13.36 18.86 4.26
CA GLY A 411 12.92 18.87 5.66
C GLY A 411 13.40 17.64 6.41
N THR A 412 13.19 16.44 5.84
CA THR A 412 13.63 15.17 6.42
C THR A 412 15.15 15.14 6.61
N MET A 413 15.92 15.43 5.56
CA MET A 413 17.39 15.44 5.64
C MET A 413 17.93 16.40 6.71
N GLN A 414 17.27 17.54 6.92
CA GLN A 414 17.73 18.58 7.86
C GLN A 414 17.33 18.30 9.30
N SER A 415 16.16 17.71 9.53
CA SER A 415 15.51 17.68 10.84
C SER A 415 15.26 16.29 11.43
N ALA A 416 15.23 15.23 10.62
CA ALA A 416 14.94 13.88 11.10
C ALA A 416 16.13 13.21 11.82
N SER A 417 15.86 12.04 12.42
CA SER A 417 16.88 11.12 12.91
C SER A 417 17.70 10.51 11.76
N SER A 418 18.74 9.75 12.10
CA SER A 418 19.72 9.26 11.11
C SER A 418 19.09 8.42 10.01
N GLU A 419 18.14 7.55 10.33
CA GLU A 419 17.57 6.58 9.40
C GLU A 419 16.62 7.22 8.36
N PRO A 420 15.54 7.96 8.73
CA PRO A 420 14.72 8.69 7.76
C PRO A 420 15.52 9.68 6.90
N ALA A 421 16.52 10.34 7.49
CA ALA A 421 17.40 11.23 6.76
C ALA A 421 18.25 10.48 5.72
N SER A 422 18.73 9.27 6.05
CA SER A 422 19.43 8.38 5.12
C SER A 422 18.53 7.98 3.94
N ARG A 423 17.30 7.51 4.23
CA ARG A 423 16.32 7.15 3.19
C ARG A 423 16.00 8.32 2.27
N ALA A 424 15.82 9.51 2.84
CA ALA A 424 15.59 10.74 2.08
C ALA A 424 16.78 11.09 1.17
N CYS A 425 18.03 10.96 1.67
CA CYS A 425 19.23 11.15 0.85
C CYS A 425 19.25 10.21 -0.36
N PHE A 426 18.92 8.93 -0.19
CA PHE A 426 18.86 7.98 -1.31
C PHE A 426 17.84 8.41 -2.37
N ARG A 427 16.64 8.86 -1.98
CA ARG A 427 15.60 9.30 -2.93
C ARG A 427 15.95 10.59 -3.67
N VAL A 428 16.81 11.44 -3.11
CA VAL A 428 17.37 12.59 -3.84
C VAL A 428 18.12 12.13 -5.10
N HIS A 429 18.85 11.01 -5.05
CA HIS A 429 19.53 10.47 -6.23
C HIS A 429 18.55 10.14 -7.37
N ARG A 430 17.50 9.36 -7.06
CA ARG A 430 16.47 8.98 -8.04
C ARG A 430 15.76 10.20 -8.63
N ILE A 431 15.46 11.21 -7.82
CA ILE A 431 14.84 12.46 -8.30
C ILE A 431 15.77 13.22 -9.24
N LEU A 432 17.05 13.38 -8.89
CA LEU A 432 17.99 14.10 -9.73
C LEU A 432 18.24 13.37 -11.06
N GLU A 433 18.27 12.03 -11.04
CA GLU A 433 18.27 11.20 -12.25
C GLU A 433 17.00 11.44 -13.08
N HIS A 434 15.82 11.33 -12.48
CA HIS A 434 14.57 11.53 -13.19
C HIS A 434 14.53 12.89 -13.92
N LEU A 435 15.00 13.94 -13.24
CA LEU A 435 15.11 15.29 -13.79
C LEU A 435 16.12 15.41 -14.94
N THR A 436 17.13 14.53 -15.01
CA THR A 436 18.06 14.46 -16.15
C THR A 436 17.47 13.71 -17.33
N THR A 437 16.85 12.54 -17.09
CA THR A 437 16.28 11.70 -18.13
C THR A 437 15.11 12.38 -18.83
N ASN A 438 14.35 13.21 -18.09
CA ASN A 438 13.19 13.95 -18.59
C ASN A 438 13.46 15.44 -18.87
N ALA A 439 14.70 15.80 -19.21
CA ALA A 439 15.08 17.19 -19.51
C ALA A 439 14.33 17.84 -20.69
N SER A 440 13.66 17.05 -21.54
CA SER A 440 12.78 17.54 -22.61
C SER A 440 11.45 18.09 -22.09
N ILE A 441 11.02 17.65 -20.91
CA ILE A 441 9.72 17.92 -20.30
C ILE A 441 9.88 18.86 -19.09
N VAL A 442 10.94 18.69 -18.31
CA VAL A 442 11.20 19.48 -17.10
C VAL A 442 12.06 20.71 -17.41
N PRO A 443 11.69 21.93 -16.98
CA PRO A 443 12.51 23.11 -17.16
C PRO A 443 13.89 22.93 -16.50
N MET A 444 14.96 23.16 -17.27
CA MET A 444 16.35 23.06 -16.78
C MET A 444 16.59 23.88 -15.49
N ALA A 445 15.95 25.06 -15.38
CA ALA A 445 16.04 25.91 -14.19
C ALA A 445 15.46 25.24 -12.92
N ALA A 446 14.38 24.47 -13.05
CA ALA A 446 13.78 23.75 -11.92
C ALA A 446 14.69 22.60 -11.47
N ALA A 447 15.28 21.89 -12.43
CA ALA A 447 16.20 20.80 -12.16
C ALA A 447 17.54 21.30 -11.56
N ASP A 448 18.03 22.46 -11.99
CA ASP A 448 19.20 23.12 -11.40
C ASP A 448 18.90 23.64 -9.97
N ALA A 449 17.71 24.21 -9.75
CA ALA A 449 17.27 24.63 -8.42
C ALA A 449 17.16 23.44 -7.45
N ALA A 450 16.61 22.31 -7.89
CA ALA A 450 16.52 21.07 -7.10
C ALA A 450 17.90 20.52 -6.70
N ALA A 451 18.84 20.48 -7.65
CA ALA A 451 20.21 20.05 -7.37
C ALA A 451 20.91 20.98 -6.35
N VAL A 452 20.71 22.30 -6.46
CA VAL A 452 21.27 23.28 -5.52
C VAL A 452 20.64 23.15 -4.13
N SER A 453 19.32 23.11 -4.03
CA SER A 453 18.62 23.09 -2.73
C SER A 453 18.93 21.82 -1.93
N THR A 454 18.88 20.65 -2.57
CA THR A 454 19.21 19.37 -1.94
C THR A 454 20.68 19.29 -1.52
N SER A 455 21.62 19.71 -2.39
CA SER A 455 23.06 19.71 -2.06
C SER A 455 23.39 20.68 -0.91
N CYS A 456 22.80 21.88 -0.91
CA CYS A 456 23.00 22.84 0.17
C CYS A 456 22.40 22.34 1.49
N ALA A 457 21.23 21.68 1.45
CA ALA A 457 20.61 21.10 2.63
C ALA A 457 21.46 19.96 3.21
N ALA A 458 21.91 19.03 2.37
CA ALA A 458 22.77 17.92 2.78
C ALA A 458 24.11 18.41 3.33
N CYS A 459 24.75 19.38 2.66
CA CYS A 459 26.00 19.98 3.13
C CYS A 459 25.82 20.74 4.45
N GLY A 460 24.70 21.46 4.63
CA GLY A 460 24.38 22.13 5.88
C GLY A 460 24.18 21.15 7.05
N ARG A 461 23.48 20.03 6.82
CA ARG A 461 23.33 18.96 7.82
C ARG A 461 24.67 18.31 8.15
N LEU A 462 25.50 18.04 7.14
CA LEU A 462 26.82 17.44 7.28
C LEU A 462 27.75 18.28 8.16
N GLN A 463 27.72 19.62 8.02
CA GLN A 463 28.49 20.53 8.86
C GLN A 463 28.04 20.55 10.33
N GLY A 464 26.80 20.14 10.60
CA GLY A 464 26.24 20.04 11.95
C GLY A 464 26.43 18.67 12.60
N LEU A 465 27.01 17.69 11.90
CA LEU A 465 27.29 16.38 12.47
C LEU A 465 28.50 16.46 13.41
N GLU A 466 28.29 16.14 14.68
CA GLU A 466 29.37 15.96 15.64
C GLU A 466 29.96 14.55 15.49
N CYS A 467 31.29 14.45 15.48
CA CYS A 467 31.96 13.16 15.57
C CYS A 467 31.87 12.69 17.03
N ASN A 468 31.49 11.44 17.26
CA ASN A 468 31.45 10.86 18.61
C ASN A 468 32.86 10.89 19.24
N GLU A 469 32.94 10.78 20.57
CA GLU A 469 34.19 10.90 21.35
C GLU A 469 35.30 9.92 20.91
N GLU A 470 34.94 8.83 20.21
CA GLU A 470 35.86 7.81 19.68
C GLU A 470 36.36 8.10 18.24
N GLY A 471 35.93 9.20 17.62
CA GLY A 471 36.29 9.54 16.24
C GLY A 471 35.59 8.67 15.18
N ALA A 472 34.57 7.89 15.58
CA ALA A 472 33.72 7.14 14.66
C ALA A 472 32.86 8.11 13.84
N LEU A 473 32.83 7.89 12.52
CA LEU A 473 32.05 8.70 11.60
C LEU A 473 30.55 8.42 11.83
N PRO A 474 29.67 9.43 11.96
CA PRO A 474 28.23 9.20 12.09
C PRO A 474 27.68 8.39 10.90
N PRO A 475 26.70 7.49 11.10
CA PRO A 475 26.11 6.68 10.03
C PRO A 475 25.54 7.57 8.90
N LEU A 476 24.88 8.68 9.25
CA LEU A 476 24.32 9.64 8.29
C LEU A 476 25.38 10.37 7.41
N ALA A 477 26.67 10.30 7.73
CA ALA A 477 27.69 11.02 6.97
C ALA A 477 27.83 10.52 5.53
N ALA A 478 27.77 9.21 5.30
CA ALA A 478 27.87 8.63 3.95
C ALA A 478 26.68 9.02 3.06
N PRO A 479 25.40 8.84 3.46
CA PRO A 479 24.23 9.28 2.69
C PRO A 479 24.25 10.78 2.35
N LEU A 480 24.62 11.66 3.29
CA LEU A 480 24.71 13.09 3.03
C LEU A 480 25.81 13.44 2.02
N CYS A 481 26.97 12.78 2.14
CA CYS A 481 28.07 12.95 1.20
C CYS A 481 27.67 12.54 -0.22
N LEU A 482 26.92 11.43 -0.35
CA LEU A 482 26.40 10.93 -1.62
C LEU A 482 25.33 11.85 -2.20
N ALA A 483 24.42 12.39 -1.39
CA ALA A 483 23.41 13.36 -1.85
C ALA A 483 24.06 14.63 -2.45
N VAL A 484 25.11 15.16 -1.81
CA VAL A 484 25.91 16.27 -2.39
C VAL A 484 26.64 15.82 -3.64
N ALA A 485 27.24 14.62 -3.64
CA ALA A 485 27.93 14.05 -4.79
C ALA A 485 26.99 13.90 -6.00
N ALA A 486 25.72 13.57 -5.80
CA ALA A 486 24.72 13.48 -6.85
C ALA A 486 24.45 14.83 -7.50
N GLY A 487 24.26 15.88 -6.70
CA GLY A 487 24.04 17.24 -7.20
C GLY A 487 25.26 17.80 -7.94
N VAL A 488 26.47 17.59 -7.40
CA VAL A 488 27.73 17.99 -8.06
C VAL A 488 27.96 17.20 -9.35
N SER A 489 27.66 15.91 -9.35
CA SER A 489 27.72 15.09 -10.54
C SER A 489 26.78 15.65 -11.60
N ARG A 490 25.53 15.93 -11.26
CA ARG A 490 24.52 16.42 -12.21
C ARG A 490 24.82 17.82 -12.75
N GLN A 491 25.05 18.80 -11.86
CA GLN A 491 25.11 20.23 -12.22
C GLN A 491 26.24 20.96 -11.46
N PRO A 492 27.50 20.69 -11.79
CA PRO A 492 28.64 21.27 -11.08
C PRO A 492 28.66 22.80 -11.16
N GLU A 493 28.27 23.38 -12.30
CA GLU A 493 28.26 24.84 -12.52
C GLU A 493 27.30 25.60 -11.61
N ALA A 494 26.20 24.98 -11.14
CA ALA A 494 25.24 25.61 -10.24
C ALA A 494 25.52 25.25 -8.78
N VAL A 495 25.82 23.98 -8.51
CA VAL A 495 25.99 23.46 -7.14
C VAL A 495 27.29 23.94 -6.52
N ILE A 496 28.41 23.89 -7.26
CA ILE A 496 29.73 24.23 -6.70
C ILE A 496 29.75 25.69 -6.22
N PRO A 497 29.29 26.70 -6.99
CA PRO A 497 29.24 28.08 -6.50
C PRO A 497 28.31 28.27 -5.29
N ALA A 498 27.21 27.52 -5.22
CA ALA A 498 26.27 27.58 -4.10
C ALA A 498 26.91 27.05 -2.81
N LEU A 499 27.66 25.94 -2.89
CA LEU A 499 28.41 25.37 -1.75
C LEU A 499 29.64 26.22 -1.36
N HIS A 500 30.18 27.01 -2.28
CA HIS A 500 31.29 27.95 -2.01
C HIS A 500 30.86 29.17 -1.19
N ALA A 501 29.56 29.38 -0.97
CA ALA A 501 29.07 30.37 -0.01
C ALA A 501 29.36 29.89 1.43
N GLY A 502 30.64 29.84 1.82
CA GLY A 502 31.14 29.26 3.06
C GLY A 502 32.30 28.27 2.83
N ASN A 503 32.55 27.40 3.80
CA ASN A 503 33.52 26.29 3.69
C ASN A 503 32.86 24.99 3.18
N GLY A 504 31.66 25.05 2.60
CA GLY A 504 30.85 23.86 2.28
C GLY A 504 31.55 22.85 1.38
N VAL A 505 32.22 23.31 0.31
CA VAL A 505 33.00 22.41 -0.58
C VAL A 505 34.17 21.76 0.17
N THR A 506 34.89 22.50 1.01
CA THR A 506 36.01 21.94 1.77
C THR A 506 35.55 20.94 2.82
N ASP A 507 34.41 21.20 3.47
CA ASP A 507 33.87 20.35 4.53
C ASP A 507 33.28 19.06 3.93
N TRP A 508 32.55 19.16 2.82
CA TRP A 508 32.05 18.00 2.08
C TRP A 508 33.19 17.09 1.59
N VAL A 509 34.25 17.65 0.98
CA VAL A 509 35.39 16.86 0.50
C VAL A 509 36.12 16.15 1.65
N LYS A 510 36.28 16.82 2.80
CA LYS A 510 36.89 16.20 3.98
C LYS A 510 36.04 15.04 4.49
N ALA A 511 34.73 15.25 4.65
CA ALA A 511 33.81 14.21 5.09
C ALA A 511 33.78 13.02 4.12
N LEU A 512 33.67 13.27 2.80
CA LEU A 512 33.65 12.20 1.80
C LEU A 512 34.98 11.42 1.78
N ARG A 513 36.12 12.09 1.96
CA ARG A 513 37.41 11.40 2.12
C ARG A 513 37.42 10.50 3.35
N ASP A 514 36.86 10.97 4.47
CA ASP A 514 36.83 10.21 5.71
C ASP A 514 35.85 9.02 5.62
N VAL A 515 34.71 9.18 4.93
CA VAL A 515 33.78 8.10 4.53
C VAL A 515 34.50 7.04 3.68
N LEU A 516 35.20 7.47 2.62
CA LEU A 516 35.96 6.58 1.73
C LEU A 516 37.07 5.83 2.49
N ALA A 517 37.80 6.53 3.36
CA ALA A 517 38.87 5.93 4.16
C ALA A 517 38.35 4.91 5.18
N ALA A 518 37.13 5.13 5.71
CA ALA A 518 36.46 4.20 6.60
C ALA A 518 35.82 3.01 5.86
N GLY A 519 35.79 3.00 4.53
CA GLY A 519 35.17 1.93 3.74
C GLY A 519 33.65 1.88 3.87
N LYS A 520 33.01 3.02 4.20
CA LYS A 520 31.56 3.12 4.42
C LYS A 520 30.71 3.26 3.15
N LEU A 521 31.32 3.13 1.97
CA LEU A 521 30.60 3.04 0.70
C LEU A 521 30.64 1.59 0.28
N GLY A 522 29.55 0.87 0.51
CA GLY A 522 29.44 -0.57 0.30
C GLY A 522 29.22 -0.94 -1.15
N MET A 523 28.56 -0.07 -1.93
CA MET A 523 28.14 -0.38 -3.29
C MET A 523 29.06 0.23 -4.36
N VAL A 524 29.25 -0.47 -5.48
CA VAL A 524 30.03 0.04 -6.63
C VAL A 524 29.42 1.33 -7.17
N SER A 525 28.09 1.43 -7.19
CA SER A 525 27.34 2.60 -7.63
C SER A 525 27.64 3.84 -6.77
N GLU A 526 27.71 3.71 -5.45
CA GLU A 526 28.11 4.78 -4.52
C GLU A 526 29.53 5.27 -4.79
N LEU A 527 30.46 4.34 -4.95
CA LEU A 527 31.86 4.65 -5.27
C LEU A 527 31.99 5.37 -6.61
N ARG A 528 31.20 4.99 -7.62
CA ARG A 528 31.14 5.67 -8.92
C ARG A 528 30.59 7.10 -8.79
N VAL A 529 29.50 7.31 -8.05
CA VAL A 529 28.96 8.66 -7.80
C VAL A 529 30.00 9.53 -7.08
N ALA A 530 30.68 8.99 -6.07
CA ALA A 530 31.74 9.68 -5.34
C ALA A 530 32.91 10.07 -6.28
N ALA A 531 33.48 9.11 -7.01
CA ALA A 531 34.59 9.35 -7.93
C ALA A 531 34.24 10.39 -9.01
N CYS A 532 33.05 10.28 -9.59
CA CYS A 532 32.60 11.19 -10.64
C CYS A 532 32.42 12.63 -10.13
N SER A 533 31.75 12.78 -8.98
CA SER A 533 31.54 14.10 -8.37
C SER A 533 32.85 14.82 -8.05
N LEU A 534 33.86 14.09 -7.55
CA LEU A 534 35.17 14.60 -7.23
C LEU A 534 35.97 14.97 -8.50
N ALA A 535 35.88 14.16 -9.56
CA ALA A 535 36.51 14.46 -10.85
C ALA A 535 35.89 15.72 -11.50
N ARG A 536 34.56 15.86 -11.46
CA ARG A 536 33.85 17.06 -11.94
C ARG A 536 34.17 18.29 -11.08
N LEU A 537 34.35 18.12 -9.76
CA LEU A 537 34.83 19.19 -8.89
C LEU A 537 36.23 19.68 -9.31
N LEU A 538 37.19 18.77 -9.57
CA LEU A 538 38.52 19.17 -10.06
C LEU A 538 38.43 19.92 -11.38
N GLN A 539 37.63 19.41 -12.32
CA GLN A 539 37.41 20.07 -13.61
C GLN A 539 36.88 21.50 -13.44
N ALA A 540 35.90 21.69 -12.55
CA ALA A 540 35.32 23.00 -12.26
C ALA A 540 36.29 23.95 -11.52
N LEU A 541 37.12 23.41 -10.61
CA LEU A 541 38.16 24.19 -9.93
C LEU A 541 39.27 24.60 -10.92
N GLY A 542 39.55 23.79 -11.95
CA GLY A 542 40.68 24.01 -12.85
C GLY A 542 41.99 24.14 -12.07
N GLY A 543 42.81 25.15 -12.38
CA GLY A 543 44.00 25.51 -11.60
C GLY A 543 43.72 26.47 -10.42
N THR A 544 42.46 26.76 -10.12
CA THR A 544 42.04 27.71 -9.06
C THR A 544 41.75 26.98 -7.74
N GLY A 545 41.52 27.71 -6.66
CA GLY A 545 41.35 27.16 -5.30
C GLY A 545 42.65 26.97 -4.52
N SER A 546 42.56 26.51 -3.27
CA SER A 546 43.74 26.22 -2.44
C SER A 546 44.40 24.92 -2.90
N THR A 547 45.73 24.86 -2.80
CA THR A 547 46.49 23.63 -3.04
C THR A 547 46.03 22.49 -2.13
N GLU A 548 45.65 22.82 -0.89
CA GLU A 548 45.14 21.87 0.10
C GLU A 548 43.83 21.22 -0.35
N LEU A 549 42.86 22.00 -0.83
CA LEU A 549 41.59 21.47 -1.33
C LEU A 549 41.84 20.58 -2.55
N ARG A 550 42.63 21.05 -3.53
CA ARG A 550 42.92 20.25 -4.73
C ARG A 550 43.57 18.91 -4.39
N VAL A 551 44.55 18.91 -3.50
CA VAL A 551 45.23 17.68 -3.07
C VAL A 551 44.29 16.74 -2.32
N SER A 552 43.41 17.27 -1.46
CA SER A 552 42.40 16.46 -0.78
C SER A 552 41.42 15.82 -1.76
N VAL A 553 41.00 16.54 -2.81
CA VAL A 553 40.14 15.98 -3.86
C VAL A 553 40.90 14.93 -4.67
N MET A 554 42.17 15.17 -5.03
CA MET A 554 43.01 14.19 -5.74
C MET A 554 43.17 12.88 -4.95
N GLU A 555 43.42 12.97 -3.63
CA GLU A 555 43.49 11.80 -2.74
C GLU A 555 42.16 11.02 -2.73
N ALA A 556 41.04 11.73 -2.59
CA ALA A 556 39.71 11.11 -2.56
C ALA A 556 39.35 10.43 -3.90
N VAL A 557 39.64 11.07 -5.06
CA VAL A 557 39.43 10.46 -6.39
C VAL A 557 40.23 9.17 -6.52
N LEU A 558 41.51 9.19 -6.13
CA LEU A 558 42.36 8.00 -6.21
C LEU A 558 41.85 6.87 -5.33
N THR A 559 41.40 7.20 -4.11
CA THR A 559 40.86 6.23 -3.16
C THR A 559 39.60 5.58 -3.72
N ALA A 560 38.66 6.38 -4.23
CA ALA A 560 37.42 5.88 -4.83
C ALA A 560 37.69 5.00 -6.06
N LEU A 561 38.55 5.43 -7.00
CA LEU A 561 38.88 4.63 -8.19
C LEU A 561 39.50 3.26 -7.84
N VAL A 562 40.34 3.22 -6.82
CA VAL A 562 40.96 1.97 -6.35
C VAL A 562 39.93 1.05 -5.70
N GLN A 563 39.01 1.59 -4.91
CA GLN A 563 37.91 0.82 -4.31
C GLN A 563 36.95 0.28 -5.38
N VAL A 564 36.58 1.08 -6.39
CA VAL A 564 35.77 0.61 -7.55
C VAL A 564 36.46 -0.57 -8.23
N ARG A 565 37.76 -0.46 -8.52
CA ARG A 565 38.52 -1.54 -9.15
C ARG A 565 38.60 -2.78 -8.27
N LYS A 566 38.74 -2.62 -6.95
CA LYS A 566 38.79 -3.74 -5.99
C LYS A 566 37.47 -4.51 -5.99
N GLN A 567 36.35 -3.81 -5.81
CA GLN A 567 35.02 -4.46 -5.78
C GLN A 567 34.67 -5.14 -7.11
N ARG A 568 35.06 -4.56 -8.25
CA ARG A 568 34.87 -5.21 -9.56
C ARG A 568 35.68 -6.51 -9.68
N GLN A 569 36.90 -6.55 -9.16
CA GLN A 569 37.71 -7.77 -9.15
C GLN A 569 37.14 -8.85 -8.22
N GLU A 570 36.54 -8.44 -7.10
CA GLU A 570 35.83 -9.37 -6.19
C GLU A 570 34.58 -9.94 -6.88
N GLN A 571 33.76 -9.10 -7.52
CA GLN A 571 32.60 -9.55 -8.30
C GLN A 571 32.98 -10.49 -9.47
N ASP A 572 34.08 -10.20 -10.18
CA ASP A 572 34.56 -11.07 -11.28
C ASP A 572 35.05 -12.45 -10.77
N LEU A 573 35.48 -12.55 -9.51
CA LEU A 573 35.93 -13.81 -8.89
C LEU A 573 34.74 -14.64 -8.38
N ASP A 574 33.73 -14.01 -7.79
CA ASP A 574 32.52 -14.70 -7.30
C ASP A 574 31.74 -15.38 -8.44
N VAL A 575 31.67 -14.74 -9.62
CA VAL A 575 31.06 -15.33 -10.83
C VAL A 575 31.86 -16.53 -11.35
N ALA A 576 33.18 -16.53 -11.18
CA ALA A 576 34.03 -17.63 -11.62
C ALA A 576 33.96 -18.86 -10.68
N GLU A 577 33.64 -18.66 -9.40
CA GLU A 577 33.40 -19.75 -8.45
C GLU A 577 32.00 -20.36 -8.57
N SER A 578 30.98 -19.59 -8.97
CA SER A 578 29.62 -20.12 -9.17
C SER A 578 29.45 -21.00 -10.42
N ASP A 579 30.37 -20.91 -11.38
CA ASP A 579 30.37 -21.71 -12.63
C ASP A 579 31.05 -23.09 -12.47
N VAL A 580 31.48 -23.45 -11.25
CA VAL A 580 31.90 -24.82 -10.95
C VAL A 580 30.65 -25.62 -10.56
N GLU A 581 29.94 -26.12 -11.57
CA GLU A 581 28.99 -27.23 -11.37
C GLU A 581 29.76 -28.38 -10.71
N GLU A 582 29.54 -28.62 -9.41
CA GLU A 582 29.96 -29.86 -8.77
C GLU A 582 29.15 -30.99 -9.41
N GLU A 583 29.78 -31.66 -10.38
CA GLU A 583 29.30 -32.92 -10.95
C GLU A 583 29.16 -33.96 -9.82
N ASP A 584 28.00 -34.63 -9.82
CA ASP A 584 27.56 -35.72 -8.95
C ASP A 584 28.67 -36.69 -8.51
N GLU A 585 28.77 -36.93 -7.19
CA GLU A 585 29.17 -38.24 -6.67
C GLU A 585 28.02 -38.81 -5.83
N GLU A 586 27.16 -39.58 -6.50
CA GLU A 586 26.44 -40.68 -5.86
C GLU A 586 27.48 -41.65 -5.29
N ASP A 587 27.55 -41.83 -3.97
CA ASP A 587 28.10 -43.06 -3.42
C ASP A 587 27.22 -43.58 -2.28
N ASP A 588 26.66 -44.74 -2.57
CA ASP A 588 25.83 -45.59 -1.74
C ASP A 588 26.71 -46.34 -0.72
N ASP A 589 26.09 -46.67 0.41
CA ASP A 589 26.36 -47.83 1.27
C ASP A 589 27.53 -47.77 2.29
N GLU A 590 27.17 -47.86 3.57
CA GLU A 590 27.40 -49.06 4.41
C GLU A 590 27.19 -48.69 5.89
N GLY A 591 26.25 -49.37 6.52
CA GLY A 591 25.97 -49.23 7.94
C GLY A 591 27.10 -49.83 8.80
N VAL A 592 27.50 -49.11 9.84
CA VAL A 592 28.14 -49.74 10.99
C VAL A 592 27.72 -49.06 12.30
N ASP A 593 27.07 -49.87 13.10
CA ASP A 593 26.76 -49.79 14.53
C ASP A 593 27.93 -49.24 15.37
N SER A 594 27.65 -48.25 16.21
CA SER A 594 28.48 -47.89 17.35
C SER A 594 27.60 -47.49 18.52
N SER A 595 27.21 -48.52 19.28
CA SER A 595 26.89 -48.51 20.72
C SER A 595 27.23 -47.22 21.47
N GLU A 596 26.20 -46.46 21.84
CA GLU A 596 26.29 -45.42 22.87
C GLU A 596 25.84 -46.00 24.21
N GLU A 597 26.73 -45.84 25.19
CA GLU A 597 26.62 -46.31 26.55
C GLU A 597 25.58 -45.45 27.29
N GLU A 598 24.68 -46.09 28.03
CA GLU A 598 23.72 -45.43 28.92
C GLU A 598 24.48 -44.70 30.05
N GLU A 599 24.71 -43.40 29.90
CA GLU A 599 25.13 -42.54 31.02
C GLU A 599 23.90 -42.24 31.90
N GLU A 600 23.97 -42.69 33.16
CA GLU A 600 22.96 -42.46 34.19
C GLU A 600 22.72 -40.96 34.39
N GLU A 601 21.54 -40.47 34.02
CA GLU A 601 21.09 -39.10 34.31
C GLU A 601 21.03 -38.88 35.83
N GLU A 602 22.05 -38.22 36.40
CA GLU A 602 21.96 -37.65 37.73
C GLU A 602 20.94 -36.51 37.69
N GLU A 603 19.80 -36.67 38.38
CA GLU A 603 18.77 -35.64 38.52
C GLU A 603 19.40 -34.32 39.01
N GLU A 604 19.45 -33.33 38.11
CA GLU A 604 19.94 -31.99 38.41
C GLU A 604 19.13 -31.40 39.58
N THR A 605 19.82 -30.97 40.63
CA THR A 605 19.16 -30.38 41.79
C THR A 605 18.56 -29.02 41.43
N GLU A 606 17.45 -28.63 42.07
CA GLU A 606 16.73 -27.37 41.81
C GLU A 606 17.66 -26.13 41.88
N GLU A 607 18.69 -26.16 42.74
CA GLU A 607 19.69 -25.09 42.84
C GLU A 607 20.62 -25.00 41.62
N GLN A 608 20.96 -26.14 40.99
CA GLN A 608 21.77 -26.18 39.78
C GLN A 608 20.96 -25.70 38.56
N PHE A 609 19.69 -26.10 38.48
CA PHE A 609 18.76 -25.61 37.47
C PHE A 609 18.56 -24.08 37.57
N LEU A 610 18.35 -23.55 38.78
CA LEU A 610 18.22 -22.10 39.02
C LEU A 610 19.52 -21.34 38.73
N ALA A 611 20.68 -21.93 39.00
CA ALA A 611 21.98 -21.33 38.69
C ALA A 611 22.19 -21.22 37.18
N ARG A 612 21.85 -22.27 36.42
CA ARG A 612 21.95 -22.26 34.96
C ARG A 612 20.99 -21.25 34.31
N TYR A 613 19.77 -21.13 34.83
CA TYR A 613 18.84 -20.10 34.36
C TYR A 613 19.30 -18.68 34.70
N ALA A 614 19.92 -18.47 35.87
CA ALA A 614 20.49 -17.18 36.23
C ALA A 614 21.73 -16.83 35.38
N GLU A 615 22.52 -17.82 35.00
CA GLU A 615 23.67 -17.67 34.10
C GLU A 615 23.22 -17.37 32.67
N ALA A 616 22.23 -18.09 32.15
CA ALA A 616 21.63 -17.81 30.84
C ALA A 616 20.92 -16.45 30.80
N ALA A 617 20.29 -16.01 31.89
CA ALA A 617 19.69 -14.68 31.98
C ALA A 617 20.76 -13.57 32.00
N LYS A 618 21.90 -13.82 32.65
CA LYS A 618 23.05 -12.90 32.60
C LYS A 618 23.71 -12.85 31.24
N GLU A 619 23.83 -13.98 30.55
CA GLU A 619 24.38 -14.05 29.20
C GLU A 619 23.47 -13.33 28.19
N LEU A 620 22.15 -13.37 28.40
CA LEU A 620 21.20 -12.56 27.63
C LEU A 620 21.30 -11.06 27.96
N GLU A 621 21.53 -10.70 29.23
CA GLU A 621 21.66 -9.31 29.69
C GLU A 621 23.01 -8.69 29.25
N GLU A 622 24.10 -9.46 29.27
CA GLU A 622 25.41 -9.08 28.73
C GLU A 622 25.43 -9.08 27.19
N GLY A 623 24.59 -9.91 26.54
CA GLY A 623 24.29 -9.83 25.10
C GLY A 623 23.33 -8.69 24.70
N LEU A 624 22.71 -8.02 25.68
CA LEU A 624 21.87 -6.82 25.50
C LEU A 624 22.62 -5.52 25.87
N GLU A 625 23.87 -5.62 26.34
CA GLU A 625 24.80 -4.48 26.53
C GLU A 625 25.76 -4.30 25.34
N ASP A 626 25.49 -4.95 24.21
CA ASP A 626 25.91 -4.37 22.94
C ASP A 626 25.07 -3.11 22.76
N HIS A 627 25.75 -1.98 22.90
CA HIS A 627 25.30 -0.67 22.44
C HIS A 627 24.45 -0.87 21.20
N ASP A 628 23.19 -0.42 21.29
CA ASP A 628 22.26 -0.15 20.19
C ASP A 628 22.87 0.92 19.27
N ASN A 629 24.04 0.60 18.71
CA ASN A 629 24.53 1.12 17.45
C ASN A 629 23.73 0.33 16.44
N GLY A 630 22.45 0.72 16.28
CA GLY A 630 21.58 0.16 15.26
C GLY A 630 22.40 -0.01 13.98
N GLU A 631 22.63 -1.27 13.63
CA GLU A 631 23.01 -1.64 12.29
C GLU A 631 21.83 -1.13 11.48
N VAL A 632 22.01 0.08 10.92
CA VAL A 632 21.01 0.69 10.08
C VAL A 632 20.92 -0.28 8.91
N ASP A 633 19.77 -0.92 8.74
CA ASP A 633 19.45 -1.65 7.52
C ASP A 633 19.63 -0.65 6.37
N GLU A 634 20.83 -0.62 5.80
CA GLU A 634 21.09 0.18 4.62
C GLU A 634 20.18 -0.40 3.54
N PRO A 635 19.40 0.42 2.82
CA PRO A 635 18.53 -0.12 1.80
C PRO A 635 19.39 -0.89 0.79
N ASP A 636 19.18 -2.20 0.66
CA ASP A 636 19.83 -3.10 -0.32
C ASP A 636 19.62 -2.68 -1.80
N THR A 637 18.97 -1.54 -2.02
CA THR A 637 18.66 -0.99 -3.33
C THR A 637 19.88 -0.27 -3.90
N GLU A 638 20.42 -0.77 -5.01
CA GLU A 638 21.53 -0.12 -5.70
C GLU A 638 21.18 1.32 -6.15
N LEU A 639 22.11 2.28 -5.99
CA LEU A 639 21.93 3.63 -6.51
C LEU A 639 21.83 3.59 -8.04
N SER A 640 20.67 3.98 -8.57
CA SER A 640 20.50 4.11 -10.02
C SER A 640 21.42 5.20 -10.57
N LEU A 641 22.27 4.81 -11.52
CA LEU A 641 23.29 5.65 -12.14
C LEU A 641 22.80 6.28 -13.47
N GLY A 642 21.61 5.92 -13.94
CA GLY A 642 21.07 6.38 -15.21
C GLY A 642 20.88 7.90 -15.24
N GLY A 643 21.17 8.54 -16.38
CA GLY A 643 20.88 9.97 -16.62
C GLY A 643 21.76 10.98 -15.85
N LEU A 644 22.21 10.68 -14.63
CA LEU A 644 22.98 11.56 -13.73
C LEU A 644 24.28 12.08 -14.38
N PHE A 645 24.79 11.32 -15.34
CA PHE A 645 26.07 11.54 -16.01
C PHE A 645 25.93 11.96 -17.49
N SER A 646 24.71 12.20 -17.97
CA SER A 646 24.46 12.68 -19.32
C SER A 646 25.06 14.07 -19.53
N GLY A 647 25.98 14.21 -20.47
CA GLY A 647 26.66 15.47 -20.74
C GLY A 647 25.70 16.52 -21.32
N LYS A 648 25.76 17.76 -20.82
CA LYS A 648 25.16 18.90 -21.52
C LYS A 648 26.00 19.17 -22.79
N ASN A 649 25.35 19.52 -23.89
CA ASN A 649 25.98 19.97 -25.15
C ASN A 649 26.82 18.93 -25.93
N GLY A 650 26.23 17.77 -26.25
CA GLY A 650 26.81 16.87 -27.25
C GLY A 650 28.06 16.10 -26.78
N GLU A 651 28.35 16.10 -25.48
CA GLU A 651 29.20 15.08 -24.87
C GLU A 651 28.45 13.73 -24.85
N PRO A 652 29.17 12.60 -25.00
CA PRO A 652 28.55 11.28 -25.07
C PRO A 652 27.74 11.01 -23.81
N VAL A 653 26.48 10.62 -23.98
CA VAL A 653 25.66 10.08 -22.90
C VAL A 653 26.30 8.77 -22.47
N ILE A 654 26.86 8.73 -21.26
CA ILE A 654 27.35 7.48 -20.68
C ILE A 654 26.12 6.73 -20.17
N THR A 655 25.52 5.92 -21.03
CA THR A 655 24.41 5.01 -20.67
C THR A 655 24.90 3.63 -20.24
N ASP A 656 26.18 3.34 -20.46
CA ASP A 656 26.81 2.07 -20.16
C ASP A 656 27.62 2.19 -18.87
N GLU A 657 27.22 1.46 -17.84
CA GLU A 657 27.89 1.43 -16.53
C GLU A 657 29.35 0.99 -16.65
N HIS A 658 29.67 0.13 -17.62
CA HIS A 658 31.04 -0.34 -17.87
C HIS A 658 31.93 0.74 -18.49
N ALA A 659 31.34 1.82 -19.04
CA ALA A 659 32.06 2.96 -19.58
C ALA A 659 32.26 4.10 -18.57
N MET A 660 31.70 4.01 -17.36
CA MET A 660 31.82 5.06 -16.34
C MET A 660 33.22 5.17 -15.74
N ASP A 661 33.79 4.04 -15.32
CA ASP A 661 35.13 3.97 -14.72
C ASP A 661 36.20 4.62 -15.62
N PRO A 662 36.27 4.29 -16.93
CA PRO A 662 37.22 4.93 -17.84
C PRO A 662 36.91 6.40 -18.12
N ALA A 663 35.65 6.82 -18.11
CA ALA A 663 35.28 8.22 -18.28
C ALA A 663 35.71 9.09 -17.09
N MET A 664 35.47 8.62 -15.85
CA MET A 664 35.89 9.31 -14.63
C MET A 664 37.41 9.44 -14.56
N ALA A 665 38.14 8.36 -14.85
CA ALA A 665 39.59 8.35 -14.92
C ALA A 665 40.12 9.30 -16.02
N SER A 666 39.42 9.40 -17.16
CA SER A 666 39.78 10.30 -18.25
C SER A 666 39.63 11.77 -17.88
N ILE A 667 38.55 12.14 -17.18
CA ILE A 667 38.34 13.52 -16.67
C ILE A 667 39.47 13.89 -15.71
N PHE A 668 39.77 12.99 -14.76
CA PHE A 668 40.83 13.21 -13.79
C PHE A 668 42.21 13.33 -14.46
N LEU A 669 42.52 12.45 -15.41
CA LEU A 669 43.77 12.47 -16.16
C LEU A 669 43.93 13.72 -17.02
N ALA A 670 42.86 14.17 -17.69
CA ALA A 670 42.87 15.41 -18.46
C ALA A 670 43.16 16.62 -17.55
N TRP A 671 42.55 16.66 -16.37
CA TRP A 671 42.82 17.70 -15.40
C TRP A 671 44.27 17.68 -14.88
N LEU A 672 44.79 16.49 -14.54
CA LEU A 672 46.19 16.32 -14.11
C LEU A 672 47.18 16.87 -15.15
N GLN A 673 46.90 16.66 -16.44
CA GLN A 673 47.76 17.12 -17.53
C GLN A 673 47.64 18.63 -17.79
N ALA A 674 46.45 19.20 -17.61
CA ALA A 674 46.17 20.60 -17.97
C ALA A 674 46.43 21.60 -16.83
N HIS A 675 46.22 21.19 -15.57
CA HIS A 675 46.07 22.13 -14.46
C HIS A 675 46.90 21.82 -13.21
N ALA A 676 47.43 20.59 -13.05
CA ALA A 676 48.21 20.25 -11.87
C ALA A 676 49.54 21.03 -11.82
N SER A 677 49.80 21.68 -10.69
CA SER A 677 51.05 22.41 -10.45
C SER A 677 52.12 21.55 -9.77
N SER A 678 53.38 21.99 -9.81
CA SER A 678 54.47 21.32 -9.08
C SER A 678 54.24 21.30 -7.56
N SER A 679 53.57 22.32 -7.02
CA SER A 679 53.14 22.35 -5.61
C SER A 679 52.08 21.30 -5.31
N ASP A 680 51.12 21.08 -6.21
CA ASP A 680 50.09 20.05 -6.02
C ASP A 680 50.72 18.65 -6.02
N HIS A 681 51.65 18.38 -6.95
CA HIS A 681 52.41 17.12 -6.95
C HIS A 681 53.25 16.94 -5.67
N THR A 682 53.91 17.99 -5.19
CA THR A 682 54.72 17.87 -3.97
C THR A 682 53.86 17.58 -2.75
N ALA A 683 52.72 18.27 -2.62
CA ALA A 683 51.79 18.08 -1.52
C ALA A 683 51.09 16.70 -1.59
N LEU A 684 50.63 16.28 -2.76
CA LEU A 684 50.07 14.94 -2.95
C LEU A 684 51.11 13.85 -2.66
N SER A 685 52.38 14.06 -3.02
CA SER A 685 53.45 13.09 -2.67
C SER A 685 53.58 12.92 -1.16
N ALA A 686 53.40 13.97 -0.37
CA ALA A 686 53.47 13.89 1.09
C ALA A 686 52.25 13.14 1.65
N VAL A 687 51.06 13.38 1.09
CA VAL A 687 49.83 12.66 1.47
C VAL A 687 49.96 11.16 1.17
N LEU A 688 50.42 10.80 -0.04
CA LEU A 688 50.60 9.40 -0.45
C LEU A 688 51.70 8.67 0.34
N GLN A 689 52.66 9.39 0.94
CA GLN A 689 53.63 8.78 1.87
C GLN A 689 52.99 8.43 3.21
N ALA A 690 52.04 9.23 3.68
CA ALA A 690 51.29 8.96 4.90
C ALA A 690 50.21 7.88 4.68
N ARG A 691 49.59 7.86 3.50
CA ARG A 691 48.53 6.92 3.10
C ARG A 691 48.84 6.34 1.72
N PRO A 692 49.58 5.22 1.65
CA PRO A 692 49.98 4.65 0.37
C PRO A 692 48.77 4.08 -0.38
N VAL A 693 48.67 4.41 -1.67
CA VAL A 693 47.66 3.87 -2.58
C VAL A 693 48.20 2.56 -3.20
N PRO A 694 47.48 1.43 -3.08
CA PRO A 694 47.88 0.17 -3.70
C PRO A 694 48.15 0.33 -5.20
N GLY A 695 49.32 -0.13 -5.66
CA GLY A 695 49.75 -0.06 -7.06
C GLY A 695 50.43 1.24 -7.49
N LEU A 696 50.38 2.32 -6.68
CA LEU A 696 51.06 3.59 -6.98
C LEU A 696 52.33 3.77 -6.14
N VAL A 697 53.49 3.39 -6.70
CA VAL A 697 54.78 3.40 -5.99
C VAL A 697 55.47 4.78 -5.98
N HIS A 698 55.30 5.57 -7.05
CA HIS A 698 55.90 6.90 -7.17
C HIS A 698 54.95 7.88 -7.85
N ILE A 699 54.90 9.12 -7.36
CA ILE A 699 54.04 10.17 -7.93
C ILE A 699 54.38 10.52 -9.39
N SER A 700 55.62 10.28 -9.82
CA SER A 700 56.03 10.43 -11.22
C SER A 700 55.28 9.49 -12.17
N LYS A 701 54.69 8.40 -11.67
CA LYS A 701 53.86 7.46 -12.41
C LYS A 701 52.36 7.69 -12.23
N LEU A 702 51.94 8.78 -11.58
CA LEU A 702 50.52 9.05 -11.31
C LEU A 702 49.69 9.04 -12.59
N SER A 703 50.13 9.73 -13.64
CA SER A 703 49.40 9.78 -14.91
C SER A 703 49.35 8.42 -15.62
N GLU A 704 50.42 7.63 -15.53
CA GLU A 704 50.46 6.25 -16.05
C GLU A 704 49.51 5.34 -15.28
N PHE A 705 49.48 5.47 -13.94
CA PHE A 705 48.60 4.71 -13.07
C PHE A 705 47.14 5.03 -13.35
N VAL A 706 46.75 6.31 -13.43
CA VAL A 706 45.38 6.71 -13.77
C VAL A 706 45.01 6.25 -15.18
N ALA A 707 45.95 6.27 -16.14
CA ALA A 707 45.70 5.74 -17.48
C ALA A 707 45.30 4.26 -17.48
N THR A 708 45.74 3.45 -16.52
CA THR A 708 45.32 2.05 -16.40
C THR A 708 43.82 1.87 -16.13
N PHE A 709 43.13 2.92 -15.67
CA PHE A 709 41.68 2.91 -15.46
C PHE A 709 40.92 3.38 -16.70
N THR A 710 41.58 4.02 -17.67
CA THR A 710 40.96 4.55 -18.90
C THR A 710 40.75 3.52 -20.01
N THR A 711 41.38 2.35 -19.90
CA THR A 711 41.21 1.26 -20.87
C THR A 711 40.30 0.18 -20.27
N PRO A 712 39.23 -0.25 -20.96
CA PRO A 712 38.51 -1.45 -20.55
C PRO A 712 39.51 -2.62 -20.59
N GLN A 713 39.70 -3.31 -19.46
CA GLN A 713 40.45 -4.56 -19.47
C GLN A 713 39.65 -5.56 -20.30
N GLN A 714 40.30 -6.13 -21.32
CA GLN A 714 39.75 -7.19 -22.15
C GLN A 714 39.60 -8.48 -21.38
#